data_AF-A0A919APK6-F1
#
_entry.id   AF-A0A919APK6-F1
#
_cell.length_a   1.000
_cell.length_b   1.000
_cell.length_c   1.000
_cell.angle_alpha   90.00
_cell.angle_beta   90.00
_cell.angle_gamma   90.00
#
_symmetry.space_group_name_H-M   'P 1'
#
loop_
_entity.id
_entity.type
_entity.pdbx_description
1 polymer ?
#
loop_
_entity_poly.entity_id
_entity_poly.type
_entity_poly.pdbx_seq_one_letter_code
_entity_poly.pdbx_strand_id
1 'polypeptide(L)'
;MTKVAPVQPAYKNSHVINVDPMIAYIDDVLSPEECDYIINLAKDKVERARVSLEGDDAISDGRTGSNTWIPHKTDDTIKAIADRIAGIVQIPLENAEALQVIHYGVSQEYKAHFDSYDLSTERGRHYCKRGGQRLVTALVYLNDIEEGGATGFPTLKAEVTAKKGRLALFHNCKSGTTKIHPDSLHAGTPVIKGEKWAFNLWFHARPMAEIQDFSEELIKTTGKGKAVIREKGSAKAQKKTPTSDKTIFIQIAAYRDPECQHSIHDLFDKAAFPDRLRVTVMFHADPHEDDDLFEIVTKPEQVTIHRIDAAHAQGVCEARWRGQLDYKDEDYVLQTDSHMRFEPGWDESLIAMLAECDSDKPVLTTYTPPYIPPMDLKKTHISGIQAERFDEFDTLLLRSKSIPIDQAPAKPFRGAFMGGCLLFGKSEVFTEVPCDPYLYFFGEEISLSARYWTHGFDIFHPNKLVAYQCWQRSHRKATHFDDHSDWTDRDKRSRQRVKYLLTGELPSNPAYLQDIEKFSLGTARSLEDYETFCGLDFRSKTLSERARNGRYDLLPVPATNPAMGPLVLVNRATAHFHKVSKAIWEQNPSSFLRTCFTYWDTYGGSQPDLSSVPSEYRRLGLIERAVLNALSNKKSLAKLVADKGLERLAPRTYFTKEDALAHKGAPAALWFIKKAAGTGGKGMRCVTNSALHNAIINSDEIIQAAVNDLMLLDGRKFTTRLYVLLWDHKIYLFKGGFNVIHGVPYQADSTDYAVQIDHRGYDKDDSPVTMQSFTDYEQYDRFFPACVQLIRDLNPALHDACNASTKDTYALLGIDILLQQNGCVQLTEINSFPNFRHTAEINADVNLPMLEAALKIMLGQSVNSMIPITSLDQD
;
A
#
# COMPACT_ATOMS: atom_id res chain seq x y z
N MET A 1 7.53 18.12 -38.30
CA MET A 1 6.43 18.38 -37.34
C MET A 1 7.05 19.06 -36.14
N THR A 2 6.65 20.29 -35.84
CA THR A 2 7.13 21.04 -34.68
C THR A 2 6.80 20.26 -33.41
N LYS A 3 7.85 19.96 -32.63
CA LYS A 3 7.75 19.19 -31.38
C LYS A 3 6.83 19.95 -30.41
N VAL A 4 5.94 19.21 -29.74
CA VAL A 4 5.13 19.74 -28.64
C VAL A 4 6.09 20.30 -27.59
N ALA A 5 5.82 21.52 -27.11
CA ALA A 5 6.64 22.15 -26.08
C ALA A 5 6.68 21.26 -24.82
N PRO A 6 7.87 20.92 -24.30
CA PRO A 6 7.99 20.11 -23.10
C PRO A 6 7.43 20.91 -21.91
N VAL A 7 6.53 20.29 -21.16
CA VAL A 7 5.99 20.84 -19.92
C VAL A 7 6.88 20.41 -18.76
N GLN A 8 7.25 21.33 -17.89
CA GLN A 8 8.08 21.02 -16.72
C GLN A 8 7.32 20.14 -15.71
N PRO A 9 7.93 19.06 -15.19
CA PRO A 9 7.30 18.20 -14.21
C PRO A 9 7.24 18.82 -12.81
N ALA A 10 8.00 19.88 -12.55
CA ALA A 10 8.00 20.62 -11.28
C ALA A 10 8.51 22.05 -11.48
N TYR A 11 8.13 22.96 -10.57
CA TYR A 11 8.53 24.37 -10.60
C TYR A 11 9.42 24.69 -9.39
N LYS A 12 10.54 25.39 -9.62
CA LYS A 12 11.45 25.80 -8.53
C LYS A 12 10.74 26.76 -7.59
N ASN A 13 11.03 26.65 -6.28
CA ASN A 13 10.47 27.48 -5.22
C ASN A 13 8.93 27.50 -5.18
N SER A 14 8.29 26.41 -5.61
CA SER A 14 6.84 26.27 -5.60
C SER A 14 6.35 25.42 -4.43
N HIS A 15 5.16 25.76 -3.94
CA HIS A 15 4.39 24.94 -3.03
C HIS A 15 3.49 24.02 -3.86
N VAL A 16 3.83 22.74 -3.87
CA VAL A 16 3.09 21.72 -4.62
C VAL A 16 1.87 21.27 -3.82
N ILE A 17 0.69 21.36 -4.43
CA ILE A 17 -0.59 20.91 -3.89
C ILE A 17 -0.93 19.53 -4.43
N ASN A 18 -0.63 19.27 -5.69
CA ASN A 18 -0.85 17.98 -6.34
C ASN A 18 0.21 17.73 -7.41
N VAL A 19 0.53 16.47 -7.67
CA VAL A 19 1.58 16.07 -8.62
C VAL A 19 1.06 15.59 -9.97
N ASP A 20 -0.20 15.11 -10.06
CA ASP A 20 -0.87 14.78 -11.33
C ASP A 20 -2.40 15.04 -11.27
N PRO A 21 -2.92 16.06 -11.97
CA PRO A 21 -2.15 17.05 -12.71
C PRO A 21 -1.29 17.86 -11.73
N MET A 22 -0.12 18.30 -12.17
CA MET A 22 0.67 19.25 -11.39
C MET A 22 -0.20 20.45 -11.03
N ILE A 23 -0.33 20.73 -9.74
CA ILE A 23 -0.96 21.94 -9.20
C ILE A 23 0.00 22.48 -8.16
N ALA A 24 0.51 23.69 -8.39
CA ALA A 24 1.43 24.35 -7.48
C ALA A 24 1.16 25.86 -7.45
N TYR A 25 1.71 26.54 -6.46
CA TYR A 25 1.76 27.99 -6.46
C TYR A 25 3.14 28.52 -6.03
N ILE A 26 3.46 29.72 -6.49
CA ILE A 26 4.65 30.46 -6.10
C ILE A 26 4.18 31.84 -5.63
N ASP A 27 4.62 32.23 -4.43
CA ASP A 27 4.30 33.53 -3.85
C ASP A 27 5.24 34.61 -4.39
N ASP A 28 4.75 35.85 -4.37
CA ASP A 28 5.55 37.06 -4.60
C ASP A 28 6.27 37.06 -5.98
N VAL A 29 5.64 36.44 -6.99
CA VAL A 29 6.13 36.41 -8.38
C VAL A 29 5.96 37.77 -9.05
N LEU A 30 4.87 38.47 -8.75
CA LEU A 30 4.67 39.87 -9.12
C LEU A 30 4.77 40.76 -7.88
N SER A 31 5.39 41.93 -8.04
CA SER A 31 5.39 42.94 -6.99
C SER A 31 3.99 43.56 -6.82
N PRO A 32 3.67 44.15 -5.65
CA PRO A 32 2.40 44.84 -5.46
C PRO A 32 2.15 45.95 -6.49
N GLU A 33 3.21 46.67 -6.90
CA GLU A 33 3.15 47.74 -7.89
C GLU A 33 2.86 47.21 -9.30
N GLU A 34 3.46 46.08 -9.68
CA GLU A 34 3.17 45.40 -10.95
C GLU A 34 1.71 44.93 -10.99
N CYS A 35 1.19 44.44 -9.86
CA CYS A 35 -0.20 44.04 -9.75
C CYS A 35 -1.16 45.24 -9.91
N ASP A 36 -0.90 46.35 -9.21
CA ASP A 36 -1.72 47.56 -9.30
C ASP A 36 -1.65 48.20 -10.69
N TYR A 37 -0.49 48.11 -11.36
CA TYR A 37 -0.31 48.55 -12.74
C TYR A 37 -1.24 47.80 -13.71
N ILE A 38 -1.27 46.46 -13.63
CA ILE A 38 -2.14 45.63 -14.47
C ILE A 38 -3.62 45.93 -14.20
N ILE A 39 -4.02 46.07 -12.93
CA ILE A 39 -5.40 46.45 -12.57
C ILE A 39 -5.76 47.81 -13.20
N ASN A 40 -4.89 48.81 -13.09
CA ASN A 40 -5.15 50.14 -13.66
C ASN A 40 -5.21 50.14 -15.19
N LEU A 41 -4.43 49.29 -15.88
CA LEU A 41 -4.52 49.10 -17.32
C LEU A 41 -5.82 48.44 -17.77
N ALA A 42 -6.41 47.59 -16.92
CA ALA A 42 -7.56 46.76 -17.23
C ALA A 42 -8.90 47.36 -16.78
N LYS A 43 -8.96 48.12 -15.68
CA LYS A 43 -10.20 48.53 -15.00
C LYS A 43 -11.21 49.27 -15.88
N ASP A 44 -10.73 50.06 -16.85
CA ASP A 44 -11.57 50.83 -17.77
C ASP A 44 -11.89 50.06 -19.08
N LYS A 45 -11.37 48.83 -19.21
CA LYS A 45 -11.45 47.99 -20.42
C LYS A 45 -12.08 46.61 -20.17
N VAL A 46 -12.43 46.29 -18.92
CA VAL A 46 -13.09 45.03 -18.57
C VAL A 46 -14.56 45.07 -19.00
N GLU A 47 -14.95 44.12 -19.85
CA GLU A 47 -16.33 43.93 -20.29
C GLU A 47 -16.84 42.59 -19.76
N ARG A 48 -18.16 42.41 -19.67
CA ARG A 48 -18.75 41.17 -19.15
C ARG A 48 -18.25 39.95 -19.93
N ALA A 49 -17.70 38.95 -19.23
CA ALA A 49 -17.03 37.82 -19.86
C ALA A 49 -18.03 36.95 -20.63
N ARG A 50 -17.77 36.70 -21.91
CA ARG A 50 -18.55 35.77 -22.74
C ARG A 50 -18.03 34.34 -22.60
N VAL A 51 -18.90 33.36 -22.80
CA VAL A 51 -18.54 31.93 -22.75
C VAL A 51 -19.11 31.27 -24.00
N SER A 52 -18.27 30.58 -24.77
CA SER A 52 -18.70 29.96 -26.02
C SER A 52 -19.71 28.83 -25.74
N LEU A 53 -20.94 29.00 -26.22
CA LEU A 53 -21.98 27.97 -26.34
C LEU A 53 -22.38 27.90 -27.82
N GLU A 54 -22.89 26.75 -28.25
CA GLU A 54 -23.07 26.38 -29.67
C GLU A 54 -23.58 27.53 -30.57
N GLY A 55 -22.70 28.00 -31.46
CA GLY A 55 -23.08 28.79 -32.64
C GLY A 55 -22.80 30.29 -32.59
N ASP A 56 -22.61 30.91 -31.42
CA ASP A 56 -22.22 32.34 -31.29
C ASP A 56 -21.63 32.64 -29.90
N ASP A 57 -20.85 33.73 -29.77
CA ASP A 57 -20.36 34.24 -28.48
C ASP A 57 -21.53 34.69 -27.58
N ALA A 58 -22.14 33.76 -26.85
CA ALA A 58 -23.25 34.04 -25.94
C ALA A 58 -22.80 34.37 -24.50
N ILE A 59 -23.61 35.17 -23.81
CA ILE A 59 -23.50 35.40 -22.36
C ILE A 59 -23.99 34.11 -21.68
N SER A 60 -23.15 33.43 -20.88
CA SER A 60 -23.54 32.21 -20.17
C SER A 60 -23.71 32.45 -18.68
N ASP A 61 -24.70 31.78 -18.08
CA ASP A 61 -24.96 31.78 -16.63
C ASP A 61 -23.88 31.06 -15.80
N GLY A 62 -22.86 30.47 -16.45
CA GLY A 62 -21.77 29.73 -15.80
C GLY A 62 -20.52 30.56 -15.47
N ARG A 63 -20.41 31.79 -16.00
CA ARG A 63 -19.32 32.73 -15.70
C ARG A 63 -19.91 34.13 -15.54
N THR A 64 -19.86 34.66 -14.32
CA THR A 64 -20.59 35.89 -13.98
C THR A 64 -19.71 37.14 -13.89
N GLY A 65 -18.38 37.01 -14.03
CA GLY A 65 -17.41 38.12 -13.98
C GLY A 65 -17.13 38.81 -15.32
N SER A 66 -16.18 39.74 -15.32
CA SER A 66 -15.73 40.52 -16.48
C SER A 66 -14.30 40.15 -16.88
N ASN A 67 -13.92 40.36 -18.14
CA ASN A 67 -12.54 40.17 -18.59
C ASN A 67 -12.09 41.18 -19.66
N THR A 68 -10.79 41.26 -19.86
CA THR A 68 -10.16 42.00 -20.97
C THR A 68 -8.84 41.34 -21.34
N TRP A 69 -8.34 41.61 -22.55
CA TRP A 69 -7.10 41.02 -23.04
C TRP A 69 -6.01 42.07 -23.20
N ILE A 70 -4.84 41.81 -22.61
CA ILE A 70 -3.66 42.68 -22.70
C ILE A 70 -2.57 41.96 -23.50
N PRO A 71 -2.24 42.42 -24.72
CA PRO A 71 -1.15 41.85 -25.52
C PRO A 71 0.21 41.98 -24.83
N HIS A 72 1.10 41.01 -25.03
CA HIS A 72 2.46 41.05 -24.45
C HIS A 72 3.29 42.27 -24.88
N LYS A 73 2.96 42.87 -26.03
CA LYS A 73 3.66 44.02 -26.61
C LYS A 73 3.06 45.37 -26.20
N THR A 74 2.20 45.40 -25.18
CA THR A 74 1.55 46.64 -24.72
C THR A 74 2.59 47.67 -24.27
N ASP A 75 3.55 47.23 -23.46
CA ASP A 75 4.69 48.01 -22.97
C ASP A 75 5.75 47.05 -22.40
N ASP A 76 6.91 47.61 -22.01
CA ASP A 76 8.04 46.84 -21.50
C ASP A 76 7.75 46.15 -20.16
N THR A 77 6.85 46.72 -19.33
CA THR A 77 6.47 46.13 -18.04
C THR A 77 5.65 44.85 -18.24
N ILE A 78 4.61 44.91 -19.08
CA ILE A 78 3.79 43.73 -19.42
C ILE A 78 4.65 42.65 -20.09
N LYS A 79 5.56 43.05 -20.98
CA LYS A 79 6.47 42.10 -21.62
C LYS A 79 7.38 41.43 -20.60
N ALA A 80 8.00 42.18 -19.70
CA ALA A 80 8.88 41.65 -18.67
C ALA A 80 8.16 40.67 -17.72
N ILE A 81 6.92 40.98 -17.33
CA ILE A 81 6.09 40.10 -16.51
C ILE A 81 5.82 38.78 -17.24
N ALA A 82 5.42 38.85 -18.52
CA ALA A 82 5.10 37.67 -19.31
C ALA A 82 6.35 36.80 -19.59
N ASP A 83 7.49 37.42 -19.89
CA ASP A 83 8.78 36.72 -20.06
C ASP A 83 9.22 36.03 -18.76
N ARG A 84 9.02 36.68 -17.60
CA ARG A 84 9.32 36.09 -16.27
C ARG A 84 8.47 34.85 -16.02
N ILE A 85 7.17 34.91 -16.28
CA ILE A 85 6.27 33.75 -16.12
C ILE A 85 6.63 32.65 -17.13
N ALA A 86 6.93 33.00 -18.38
CA ALA A 86 7.42 32.04 -19.38
C ALA A 86 8.72 31.37 -18.93
N GLY A 87 9.63 32.11 -18.29
CA GLY A 87 10.83 31.56 -17.67
C GLY A 87 10.56 30.64 -16.48
N ILE A 88 9.49 30.86 -15.70
CA ILE A 88 9.08 29.93 -14.64
C ILE A 88 8.47 28.66 -15.25
N VAL A 89 7.59 28.83 -16.23
CA VAL A 89 6.89 27.72 -16.91
C VAL A 89 7.85 26.91 -17.81
N GLN A 90 8.96 27.53 -18.24
CA GLN A 90 9.92 27.03 -19.22
C GLN A 90 9.28 26.67 -20.56
N ILE A 91 8.22 27.40 -20.94
CA ILE A 91 7.63 27.36 -22.28
C ILE A 91 7.82 28.76 -22.89
N PRO A 92 8.35 28.89 -24.12
CA PRO A 92 8.57 30.18 -24.75
C PRO A 92 7.32 31.07 -24.76
N LEU A 93 7.50 32.39 -24.58
CA LEU A 93 6.38 33.33 -24.55
C LEU A 93 5.57 33.33 -25.87
N GLU A 94 6.19 32.97 -27.00
CA GLU A 94 5.52 32.82 -28.29
C GLU A 94 4.45 31.71 -28.33
N ASN A 95 4.49 30.78 -27.37
CA ASN A 95 3.46 29.76 -27.17
C ASN A 95 2.30 30.25 -26.29
N ALA A 96 2.41 31.44 -25.68
CA ALA A 96 1.39 31.92 -24.77
C ALA A 96 0.34 32.78 -25.48
N GLU A 97 -0.91 32.69 -25.04
CA GLU A 97 -1.94 33.67 -25.39
C GLU A 97 -1.65 35.04 -24.73
N ALA A 98 -2.35 36.10 -25.16
CA ALA A 98 -2.34 37.38 -24.46
C ALA A 98 -2.85 37.22 -23.01
N LEU A 99 -2.48 38.13 -22.10
CA LEU A 99 -2.95 38.07 -20.71
C LEU A 99 -4.46 38.31 -20.71
N GLN A 100 -5.24 37.34 -20.22
CA GLN A 100 -6.67 37.55 -19.97
C GLN A 100 -6.85 38.02 -18.53
N VAL A 101 -6.99 39.33 -18.33
CA VAL A 101 -7.30 39.90 -17.00
C VAL A 101 -8.77 39.67 -16.70
N ILE A 102 -9.07 39.18 -15.50
CA ILE A 102 -10.41 38.83 -15.04
C ILE A 102 -10.75 39.58 -13.76
N HIS A 103 -12.01 39.99 -13.65
CA HIS A 103 -12.58 40.64 -12.47
C HIS A 103 -13.85 39.93 -12.01
N TYR A 104 -13.92 39.63 -10.72
CA TYR A 104 -15.13 39.11 -10.05
C TYR A 104 -15.46 39.95 -8.82
N GLY A 105 -16.68 40.48 -8.76
CA GLY A 105 -17.27 41.04 -7.56
C GLY A 105 -17.88 39.97 -6.64
N VAL A 106 -18.44 40.41 -5.51
CA VAL A 106 -19.13 39.54 -4.54
C VAL A 106 -20.19 38.68 -5.25
N SER A 107 -20.25 37.40 -4.90
CA SER A 107 -21.10 36.34 -5.46
C SER A 107 -20.80 35.91 -6.90
N GLN A 108 -19.87 36.57 -7.59
CA GLN A 108 -19.46 36.14 -8.92
C GLN A 108 -18.46 34.98 -8.85
N GLU A 109 -18.56 34.07 -9.81
CA GLU A 109 -17.78 32.84 -9.88
C GLU A 109 -17.51 32.43 -11.33
N TYR A 110 -16.68 31.40 -11.47
CA TYR A 110 -16.61 30.62 -12.69
C TYR A 110 -16.77 29.14 -12.36
N LYS A 111 -17.87 28.55 -12.83
CA LYS A 111 -18.19 27.14 -12.60
C LYS A 111 -17.07 26.22 -13.10
N ALA A 112 -17.06 25.00 -12.56
CA ALA A 112 -16.08 23.98 -12.87
C ALA A 112 -15.96 23.72 -14.38
N HIS A 113 -14.75 23.83 -14.92
CA HIS A 113 -14.47 23.67 -16.35
C HIS A 113 -13.04 23.18 -16.60
N PHE A 114 -12.75 22.84 -17.85
CA PHE A 114 -11.40 22.53 -18.34
C PHE A 114 -10.88 23.68 -19.18
N ASP A 115 -9.60 24.00 -19.03
CA ASP A 115 -8.91 24.96 -19.91
C ASP A 115 -8.46 24.32 -21.23
N SER A 116 -8.32 22.99 -21.28
CA SER A 116 -8.03 22.22 -22.48
C SER A 116 -9.31 21.83 -23.24
N TYR A 117 -9.19 21.69 -24.56
CA TYR A 117 -10.33 21.42 -25.44
C TYR A 117 -10.41 19.95 -25.90
N ASP A 118 -11.62 19.45 -26.13
CA ASP A 118 -11.81 18.11 -26.69
C ASP A 118 -11.54 18.14 -28.20
N LEU A 119 -10.35 17.66 -28.60
CA LEU A 119 -9.92 17.60 -30.00
C LEU A 119 -10.75 16.63 -30.87
N SER A 120 -11.58 15.78 -30.28
CA SER A 120 -12.53 14.95 -31.02
C SER A 120 -13.71 15.76 -31.57
N THR A 121 -13.96 16.95 -31.02
CA THR A 121 -15.01 17.87 -31.46
C THR A 121 -14.50 18.88 -32.49
N GLU A 122 -15.36 19.30 -33.41
CA GLU A 122 -15.03 20.36 -34.38
C GLU A 122 -14.66 21.66 -33.67
N ARG A 123 -15.39 21.97 -32.59
CA ARG A 123 -15.15 23.11 -31.71
C ARG A 123 -13.75 23.08 -31.10
N GLY A 124 -13.35 21.96 -30.50
CA GLY A 124 -12.02 21.85 -29.88
C GLY A 124 -10.90 21.95 -30.90
N ARG A 125 -11.07 21.36 -32.09
CA ARG A 125 -10.13 21.55 -33.21
C ARG A 125 -10.06 23.00 -33.68
N HIS A 126 -11.18 23.71 -33.71
CA HIS A 126 -11.23 25.12 -34.07
C HIS A 126 -10.43 25.98 -33.08
N TYR A 127 -10.64 25.81 -31.77
CA TYR A 127 -9.93 26.57 -30.73
C TYR A 127 -8.45 26.19 -30.63
N CYS A 128 -8.08 24.94 -30.92
CA CYS A 128 -6.68 24.49 -30.96
C CYS A 128 -6.02 24.68 -32.34
N LYS A 129 -6.68 25.35 -33.29
CA LYS A 129 -6.13 25.58 -34.63
C LYS A 129 -4.84 26.38 -34.60
N ARG A 130 -4.73 27.35 -33.70
CA ARG A 130 -3.52 28.17 -33.49
C ARG A 130 -2.82 27.73 -32.21
N GLY A 131 -1.52 27.45 -32.28
CA GLY A 131 -0.73 27.00 -31.13
C GLY A 131 -1.02 25.57 -30.64
N GLY A 132 -2.10 24.92 -31.06
CA GLY A 132 -2.47 23.59 -30.55
C GLY A 132 -3.16 23.66 -29.19
N GLN A 133 -3.06 22.60 -28.41
CA GLN A 133 -3.73 22.47 -27.11
C GLN A 133 -3.09 23.36 -26.03
N ARG A 134 -3.91 23.87 -25.09
CA ARG A 134 -3.43 24.53 -23.87
C ARG A 134 -2.85 23.50 -22.91
N LEU A 135 -1.56 23.59 -22.62
CA LEU A 135 -0.83 22.63 -21.79
C LEU A 135 -0.76 23.06 -20.33
N VAL A 136 -0.45 24.34 -20.08
CA VAL A 136 -0.28 24.90 -18.73
C VAL A 136 -1.09 26.17 -18.59
N THR A 137 -1.78 26.29 -17.46
CA THR A 137 -2.38 27.55 -17.02
C THR A 137 -1.52 28.18 -15.94
N ALA A 138 -1.07 29.41 -16.20
CA ALA A 138 -0.48 30.30 -15.22
C ALA A 138 -1.51 31.37 -14.83
N LEU A 139 -2.09 31.25 -13.64
CA LEU A 139 -3.05 32.21 -13.10
C LEU A 139 -2.38 33.04 -12.02
N VAL A 140 -2.33 34.36 -12.19
CA VAL A 140 -1.75 35.26 -11.18
C VAL A 140 -2.83 36.07 -10.49
N TYR A 141 -2.81 36.09 -9.16
CA TYR A 141 -3.69 36.93 -8.34
C TYR A 141 -3.13 38.35 -8.23
N LEU A 142 -3.93 39.36 -8.56
CA LEU A 142 -3.53 40.77 -8.59
C LEU A 142 -3.90 41.52 -7.31
N ASN A 143 -4.72 40.94 -6.44
CA ASN A 143 -5.05 41.48 -5.13
C ASN A 143 -5.32 40.36 -4.12
N ASP A 144 -5.25 40.70 -2.84
CA ASP A 144 -5.76 39.86 -1.77
C ASP A 144 -7.29 39.92 -1.74
N ILE A 145 -7.92 38.78 -1.47
CA ILE A 145 -9.38 38.65 -1.35
C ILE A 145 -9.69 38.45 0.12
N GLU A 146 -10.67 39.20 0.64
CA GLU A 146 -11.01 39.12 2.07
C GLU A 146 -11.61 37.76 2.44
N GLU A 147 -12.51 37.22 1.60
CA GLU A 147 -13.12 35.91 1.82
C GLU A 147 -13.61 35.28 0.50
N GLY A 148 -13.32 33.99 0.28
CA GLY A 148 -13.65 33.27 -0.94
C GLY A 148 -12.72 33.56 -2.13
N GLY A 149 -13.16 33.29 -3.35
CA GLY A 149 -12.41 33.66 -4.57
C GLY A 149 -11.15 32.84 -4.87
N ALA A 150 -10.99 31.67 -4.27
CA ALA A 150 -9.90 30.74 -4.57
C ALA A 150 -10.02 30.11 -5.97
N THR A 151 -8.98 29.41 -6.40
CA THR A 151 -9.04 28.49 -7.55
C THR A 151 -9.16 27.08 -6.99
N GLY A 152 -10.38 26.52 -7.05
CA GLY A 152 -10.72 25.22 -6.49
C GLY A 152 -10.65 24.11 -7.53
N PHE A 153 -10.22 22.92 -7.12
CA PHE A 153 -10.14 21.70 -7.90
C PHE A 153 -11.08 20.65 -7.28
N PRO A 154 -12.36 20.61 -7.68
CA PRO A 154 -13.38 19.84 -6.99
C PRO A 154 -13.11 18.33 -6.91
N THR A 155 -12.57 17.75 -7.98
CA THR A 155 -12.27 16.31 -8.05
C THR A 155 -11.18 15.90 -7.05
N LEU A 156 -10.20 16.79 -6.84
CA LEU A 156 -9.06 16.56 -5.95
C LEU A 156 -9.30 17.04 -4.52
N LYS A 157 -10.42 17.73 -4.26
CA LYS A 157 -10.72 18.38 -2.98
C LYS A 157 -9.58 19.31 -2.51
N ALA A 158 -9.00 20.04 -3.46
CA ALA A 158 -7.88 20.94 -3.23
C ALA A 158 -8.19 22.36 -3.73
N GLU A 159 -7.48 23.37 -3.23
CA GLU A 159 -7.63 24.76 -3.68
C GLU A 159 -6.34 25.56 -3.55
N VAL A 160 -6.18 26.58 -4.41
CA VAL A 160 -5.15 27.62 -4.29
C VAL A 160 -5.83 28.90 -3.85
N THR A 161 -5.55 29.34 -2.61
CA THR A 161 -6.08 30.59 -2.08
C THR A 161 -5.45 31.80 -2.75
N ALA A 162 -6.22 32.89 -2.87
CA ALA A 162 -5.74 34.14 -3.44
C ALA A 162 -4.76 34.84 -2.50
N LYS A 163 -3.66 35.33 -3.05
CA LYS A 163 -2.70 36.22 -2.40
C LYS A 163 -2.12 37.15 -3.45
N LYS A 164 -2.05 38.46 -3.21
CA LYS A 164 -1.52 39.42 -4.18
C LYS A 164 -0.11 39.01 -4.63
N GLY A 165 0.12 38.95 -5.94
CA GLY A 165 1.40 38.56 -6.53
C GLY A 165 1.65 37.05 -6.63
N ARG A 166 0.74 36.21 -6.13
CA ARG A 166 0.85 34.75 -6.22
C ARG A 166 0.54 34.26 -7.64
N LEU A 167 1.41 33.39 -8.14
CA LEU A 167 1.22 32.63 -9.37
C LEU A 167 0.75 31.20 -9.03
N ALA A 168 -0.46 30.83 -9.42
CA ALA A 168 -0.95 29.47 -9.45
C ALA A 168 -0.62 28.82 -10.81
N LEU A 169 -0.09 27.61 -10.78
CA LEU A 169 0.30 26.82 -11.96
C LEU A 169 -0.42 25.50 -11.94
N PHE A 170 -1.07 25.14 -13.04
CA PHE A 170 -1.63 23.80 -13.20
C PHE A 170 -1.58 23.28 -14.63
N HIS A 171 -1.41 21.96 -14.77
CA HIS A 171 -1.36 21.28 -16.05
C HIS A 171 -2.77 20.87 -16.51
N ASN A 172 -3.11 21.22 -17.75
CA ASN A 172 -4.44 20.99 -18.33
C ASN A 172 -4.57 19.66 -19.06
N CYS A 173 -3.45 19.00 -19.34
CA CYS A 173 -3.37 17.79 -20.13
C CYS A 173 -2.58 16.71 -19.39
N LYS A 174 -2.86 15.44 -19.69
CA LYS A 174 -2.04 14.33 -19.18
C LYS A 174 -0.59 14.49 -19.63
N SER A 175 0.34 14.27 -18.72
CA SER A 175 1.77 14.49 -18.95
C SER A 175 2.25 13.85 -20.26
N GLY A 176 2.92 14.68 -21.09
CA GLY A 176 3.43 14.30 -22.42
C GLY A 176 2.37 14.17 -23.52
N THR A 177 1.12 14.58 -23.28
CA THR A 177 0.02 14.47 -24.28
C THR A 177 -0.74 15.78 -24.44
N THR A 178 -1.61 15.86 -25.45
CA THR A 178 -2.60 16.93 -25.64
C THR A 178 -4.02 16.51 -25.21
N LYS A 179 -4.15 15.38 -24.51
CA LYS A 179 -5.43 14.89 -23.98
C LYS A 179 -5.73 15.58 -22.66
N ILE A 180 -6.98 16.04 -22.52
CA ILE A 180 -7.50 16.67 -21.29
C ILE A 180 -7.18 15.78 -20.08
N HIS A 181 -6.66 16.38 -19.02
CA HIS A 181 -6.49 15.69 -17.74
C HIS A 181 -7.84 15.70 -16.99
N PRO A 182 -8.45 14.54 -16.65
CA PRO A 182 -9.77 14.49 -16.02
C PRO A 182 -9.83 15.25 -14.68
N ASP A 183 -8.76 15.21 -13.90
CA ASP A 183 -8.67 15.91 -12.62
C ASP A 183 -8.16 17.36 -12.70
N SER A 184 -7.93 17.90 -13.92
CA SER A 184 -7.65 19.34 -14.10
C SER A 184 -8.91 20.22 -14.10
N LEU A 185 -10.07 19.60 -13.82
CA LEU A 185 -11.34 20.29 -13.65
C LEU A 185 -11.21 21.28 -12.50
N HIS A 186 -11.41 22.57 -12.79
CA HIS A 186 -11.20 23.63 -11.81
C HIS A 186 -12.26 24.72 -11.93
N ALA A 187 -12.43 25.47 -10.84
CA ALA A 187 -13.41 26.54 -10.71
C ALA A 187 -12.79 27.77 -10.02
N GLY A 188 -13.25 28.96 -10.40
CA GLY A 188 -13.07 30.14 -9.57
C GLY A 188 -14.17 30.15 -8.52
N THR A 189 -13.84 29.84 -7.27
CA THR A 189 -14.87 29.76 -6.20
C THR A 189 -15.50 31.13 -5.96
N PRO A 190 -16.76 31.20 -5.50
CA PRO A 190 -17.45 32.47 -5.27
C PRO A 190 -16.64 33.42 -4.38
N VAL A 191 -16.60 34.70 -4.76
CA VAL A 191 -16.11 35.76 -3.86
C VAL A 191 -17.18 36.01 -2.79
N ILE A 192 -16.84 35.75 -1.53
CA ILE A 192 -17.76 35.98 -0.40
C ILE A 192 -17.65 37.43 0.07
N LYS A 193 -16.42 37.97 0.13
CA LYS A 193 -16.16 39.35 0.55
C LYS A 193 -14.97 39.95 -0.21
N GLY A 194 -15.12 41.22 -0.62
CA GLY A 194 -14.14 41.94 -1.42
C GLY A 194 -14.36 41.77 -2.94
N GLU A 195 -13.27 41.81 -3.69
CA GLU A 195 -13.26 41.58 -5.14
C GLU A 195 -12.03 40.75 -5.53
N LYS A 196 -12.10 40.07 -6.67
CA LYS A 196 -11.00 39.29 -7.24
C LYS A 196 -10.55 39.90 -8.55
N TRP A 197 -9.29 40.31 -8.60
CA TRP A 197 -8.54 40.60 -9.81
C TRP A 197 -7.49 39.51 -9.99
N ALA A 198 -7.45 38.93 -11.18
CA ALA A 198 -6.44 37.97 -11.58
C ALA A 198 -6.17 38.09 -13.07
N PHE A 199 -5.14 37.42 -13.59
CA PHE A 199 -5.06 37.16 -15.01
C PHE A 199 -4.62 35.72 -15.29
N ASN A 200 -5.12 35.19 -16.41
CA ASN A 200 -4.66 33.93 -16.96
C ASN A 200 -3.65 34.18 -18.07
N LEU A 201 -2.61 33.36 -18.08
CA LEU A 201 -1.66 33.21 -19.17
C LEU A 201 -1.60 31.72 -19.53
N TRP A 202 -2.18 31.37 -20.68
CA TRP A 202 -2.23 29.99 -21.17
C TRP A 202 -1.09 29.71 -22.12
N PHE A 203 -0.35 28.63 -21.87
CA PHE A 203 0.76 28.18 -22.71
C PHE A 203 0.32 27.00 -23.57
N HIS A 204 0.50 27.13 -24.88
CA HIS A 204 0.10 26.14 -25.87
C HIS A 204 1.24 25.19 -26.27
N ALA A 205 0.84 24.05 -26.83
CA ALA A 205 1.73 23.01 -27.32
C ALA A 205 2.72 23.49 -28.40
N ARG A 206 2.40 24.55 -29.14
CA ARG A 206 3.18 25.12 -30.24
C ARG A 206 3.10 26.66 -30.20
N PRO A 207 4.00 27.36 -30.90
CA PRO A 207 3.91 28.81 -31.06
C PRO A 207 2.55 29.25 -31.61
N MET A 208 1.99 30.34 -31.09
CA MET A 208 0.66 30.85 -31.46
C MET A 208 0.54 31.27 -32.94
N ALA A 209 1.68 31.53 -33.60
CA ALA A 209 1.75 31.83 -35.02
C ALA A 209 1.54 30.58 -35.90
N GLU A 210 1.71 29.37 -35.36
CA GLU A 210 1.55 28.12 -36.10
C GLU A 210 0.09 27.70 -36.22
N ILE A 211 -0.29 27.24 -37.41
CA ILE A 211 -1.62 26.71 -37.71
C ILE A 211 -1.53 25.19 -37.83
N GLN A 212 -2.30 24.48 -37.01
CA GLN A 212 -2.46 23.04 -37.10
C GLN A 212 -3.60 22.67 -38.06
N ASP A 213 -3.29 21.84 -39.05
CA ASP A 213 -4.30 21.22 -39.92
C ASP A 213 -4.74 19.87 -39.32
N PHE A 214 -6.03 19.75 -39.01
CA PHE A 214 -6.62 18.54 -38.45
C PHE A 214 -7.32 17.66 -39.51
N SER A 215 -7.22 18.01 -40.81
CA SER A 215 -7.90 17.30 -41.90
C SER A 215 -7.29 15.93 -42.24
N GLU A 216 -5.98 15.72 -42.02
CA GLU A 216 -5.29 14.45 -42.32
C GLU A 216 -5.69 13.30 -41.36
N GLU A 217 -6.08 13.60 -40.12
CA GLU A 217 -6.49 12.58 -39.14
C GLU A 217 -7.88 11.97 -39.43
N LEU A 218 -8.75 12.67 -40.17
CA LEU A 218 -10.06 12.17 -40.59
C LEU A 218 -9.99 11.08 -41.67
N ILE A 219 -8.92 11.05 -42.48
CA ILE A 219 -8.79 10.09 -43.60
C ILE A 219 -8.47 8.67 -43.09
N LYS A 220 -7.83 8.54 -41.92
CA LYS A 220 -7.47 7.23 -41.35
C LYS A 220 -8.65 6.50 -40.70
N THR A 221 -9.74 7.19 -40.38
CA THR A 221 -10.89 6.61 -39.66
C THR A 221 -12.05 6.21 -40.57
N THR A 222 -12.00 6.50 -41.87
CA THR A 222 -13.10 6.20 -42.82
C THR A 222 -12.60 5.57 -44.13
N GLY A 223 -12.37 4.24 -44.15
CA GLY A 223 -12.01 3.54 -45.40
C GLY A 223 -12.10 2.02 -45.35
N LYS A 224 -13.24 1.46 -45.82
CA LYS A 224 -13.46 0.03 -46.06
C LYS A 224 -12.67 -0.47 -47.29
N GLY A 225 -11.97 -1.59 -47.13
CA GLY A 225 -11.89 -2.74 -48.04
C GLY A 225 -11.28 -2.57 -49.45
N LYS A 226 -10.14 -3.24 -49.70
CA LYS A 226 -9.97 -4.21 -50.81
C LYS A 226 -8.67 -5.01 -50.67
N ALA A 227 -8.79 -6.31 -50.89
CA ALA A 227 -7.73 -7.30 -50.86
C ALA A 227 -6.82 -7.21 -52.08
N VAL A 228 -5.51 -7.44 -51.89
CA VAL A 228 -4.61 -8.00 -52.91
C VAL A 228 -3.66 -9.00 -52.25
N ILE A 229 -3.71 -10.24 -52.76
CA ILE A 229 -2.86 -11.37 -52.41
C ILE A 229 -1.49 -11.22 -53.08
N ARG A 230 -0.40 -11.50 -52.36
CA ARG A 230 0.82 -12.11 -52.93
C ARG A 230 1.56 -12.92 -51.86
N GLU A 231 1.63 -14.23 -52.09
CA GLU A 231 2.42 -15.20 -51.32
C GLU A 231 3.90 -15.19 -51.68
N LYS A 232 4.74 -15.50 -50.67
CA LYS A 232 5.94 -16.37 -50.64
C LYS A 232 6.84 -15.85 -49.50
N GLY A 233 7.25 -16.56 -48.46
CA GLY A 233 7.07 -17.94 -48.03
C GLY A 233 8.23 -18.20 -47.05
N SER A 234 7.95 -18.50 -45.78
CA SER A 234 8.89 -19.22 -44.89
C SER A 234 8.19 -19.68 -43.61
N ALA A 235 8.51 -20.93 -43.26
CA ALA A 235 8.28 -21.71 -42.05
C ALA A 235 7.28 -21.21 -40.97
N LYS A 236 6.20 -21.98 -40.83
CA LYS A 236 5.25 -21.94 -39.70
C LYS A 236 5.95 -22.22 -38.37
N ALA A 237 6.03 -21.21 -37.51
CA ALA A 237 5.84 -21.39 -36.07
C ALA A 237 4.43 -20.92 -35.72
N GLN A 238 3.65 -21.78 -35.07
CA GLN A 238 2.25 -21.51 -34.70
C GLN A 238 2.16 -20.27 -33.80
N LYS A 239 1.73 -19.13 -34.35
CA LYS A 239 1.19 -18.00 -33.57
C LYS A 239 -0.08 -18.48 -32.88
N LYS A 240 0.04 -18.86 -31.60
CA LYS A 240 -1.09 -18.78 -30.69
C LYS A 240 -1.35 -17.29 -30.47
N THR A 241 -2.50 -16.81 -30.92
CA THR A 241 -3.08 -15.59 -30.38
C THR A 241 -3.70 -15.94 -29.04
N PRO A 242 -3.17 -15.38 -27.95
CA PRO A 242 -4.05 -14.78 -26.95
C PRO A 242 -3.61 -13.33 -26.69
N THR A 243 -4.50 -12.38 -26.89
CA THR A 243 -4.43 -11.07 -26.24
C THR A 243 -4.50 -11.29 -24.74
N SER A 244 -3.36 -11.31 -24.06
CA SER A 244 -3.33 -11.00 -22.64
C SER A 244 -3.48 -9.48 -22.57
N ASP A 245 -4.63 -8.99 -22.09
CA ASP A 245 -4.91 -7.56 -21.90
C ASP A 245 -4.01 -6.92 -20.83
N LYS A 246 -3.15 -7.70 -20.16
CA LYS A 246 -2.31 -7.24 -19.06
C LYS A 246 -1.05 -6.56 -19.56
N THR A 247 -0.86 -5.31 -19.16
CA THR A 247 0.25 -4.44 -19.52
C THR A 247 1.40 -4.51 -18.52
N ILE A 248 2.62 -4.15 -18.96
CA ILE A 248 3.81 -4.11 -18.10
C ILE A 248 4.52 -2.76 -18.27
N PHE A 249 4.61 -1.99 -17.19
CA PHE A 249 5.48 -0.83 -17.12
C PHE A 249 6.88 -1.25 -16.72
N ILE A 250 7.89 -0.79 -17.46
CA ILE A 250 9.29 -1.15 -17.25
C ILE A 250 10.07 0.12 -17.01
N GLN A 251 10.86 0.12 -15.94
CA GLN A 251 11.75 1.21 -15.62
C GLN A 251 13.20 0.75 -15.66
N ILE A 252 14.04 1.56 -16.33
CA ILE A 252 15.48 1.34 -16.44
C ILE A 252 16.22 2.60 -15.96
N ALA A 253 17.09 2.43 -14.97
CA ALA A 253 18.07 3.45 -14.58
C ALA A 253 19.40 3.18 -15.29
N ALA A 254 19.93 4.20 -15.95
CA ALA A 254 21.11 4.08 -16.79
C ALA A 254 22.03 5.29 -16.58
N TYR A 255 23.30 5.01 -16.28
CA TYR A 255 24.33 6.03 -16.09
C TYR A 255 25.49 5.73 -17.04
N ARG A 256 25.59 6.51 -18.12
CA ARG A 256 26.65 6.44 -19.14
C ARG A 256 26.92 5.00 -19.63
N ASP A 257 25.86 4.18 -19.72
CA ASP A 257 25.96 2.74 -20.01
C ASP A 257 25.59 2.44 -21.47
N PRO A 258 26.57 2.06 -22.33
CA PRO A 258 26.31 1.79 -23.74
C PRO A 258 25.45 0.54 -23.97
N GLU A 259 25.37 -0.37 -22.99
CA GLU A 259 24.56 -1.58 -23.09
C GLU A 259 23.05 -1.31 -23.00
N CYS A 260 22.63 -0.10 -22.58
CA CYS A 260 21.23 0.25 -22.36
C CYS A 260 20.36 0.05 -23.61
N GLN A 261 20.83 0.48 -24.77
CA GLN A 261 20.13 0.28 -26.05
C GLN A 261 19.96 -1.20 -26.40
N HIS A 262 20.96 -2.03 -26.11
CA HIS A 262 20.94 -3.46 -26.40
C HIS A 262 20.01 -4.20 -25.43
N SER A 263 19.95 -3.78 -24.17
CA SER A 263 19.01 -4.30 -23.18
C SER A 263 17.57 -4.03 -23.59
N ILE A 264 17.27 -2.83 -24.08
CA ILE A 264 15.92 -2.46 -24.56
C ILE A 264 15.56 -3.26 -25.81
N HIS A 265 16.48 -3.38 -26.76
CA HIS A 265 16.27 -4.22 -27.95
C HIS A 265 15.96 -5.67 -27.56
N ASP A 266 16.79 -6.29 -26.73
CA ASP A 266 16.65 -7.70 -26.33
C ASP A 266 15.37 -7.94 -25.51
N LEU A 267 15.00 -6.97 -24.68
CA LEU A 267 13.76 -6.98 -23.90
C LEU A 267 12.52 -7.07 -24.80
N PHE A 268 12.44 -6.25 -25.85
CA PHE A 268 11.32 -6.29 -26.80
C PHE A 268 11.37 -7.51 -27.71
N ASP A 269 12.55 -7.85 -28.25
CA ASP A 269 12.72 -8.97 -29.18
C ASP A 269 12.31 -10.32 -28.56
N LYS A 270 12.56 -10.48 -27.26
CA LYS A 270 12.30 -11.73 -26.54
C LYS A 270 11.02 -11.73 -25.72
N ALA A 271 10.26 -10.64 -25.67
CA ALA A 271 8.94 -10.67 -25.06
C ALA A 271 7.98 -11.52 -25.90
N ALA A 272 7.14 -12.33 -25.23
CA ALA A 272 6.05 -13.04 -25.91
C ALA A 272 5.02 -12.05 -26.48
N PHE A 273 4.80 -10.93 -25.79
CA PHE A 273 3.86 -9.88 -26.18
C PHE A 273 4.51 -8.49 -26.13
N PRO A 274 5.35 -8.12 -27.10
CA PRO A 274 6.07 -6.83 -27.08
C PRO A 274 5.14 -5.61 -27.05
N ASP A 275 3.93 -5.71 -27.60
CA ASP A 275 2.97 -4.60 -27.66
C ASP A 275 2.37 -4.22 -26.30
N ARG A 276 2.52 -5.05 -25.26
CA ARG A 276 2.01 -4.77 -23.90
C ARG A 276 2.98 -3.97 -23.02
N LEU A 277 4.17 -3.73 -23.53
CA LEU A 277 5.28 -3.17 -22.76
C LEU A 277 5.30 -1.66 -22.90
N ARG A 278 5.57 -0.94 -21.82
CA ARG A 278 5.95 0.47 -21.88
C ARG A 278 7.22 0.66 -21.08
N VAL A 279 8.23 1.27 -21.70
CA VAL A 279 9.56 1.41 -21.10
C VAL A 279 9.84 2.87 -20.83
N THR A 280 10.30 3.17 -19.62
CA THR A 280 10.89 4.46 -19.25
C THR A 280 12.36 4.25 -18.92
N VAL A 281 13.21 5.10 -19.50
CA VAL A 281 14.65 5.11 -19.25
C VAL A 281 15.05 6.44 -18.64
N MET A 282 15.66 6.39 -17.46
CA MET A 282 16.35 7.53 -16.86
C MET A 282 17.82 7.45 -17.27
N PHE A 283 18.15 8.11 -18.39
CA PHE A 283 19.47 8.04 -19.01
C PHE A 283 20.31 9.27 -18.64
N HIS A 284 21.25 9.07 -17.72
CA HIS A 284 22.24 10.07 -17.34
C HIS A 284 23.43 9.95 -18.29
N ALA A 285 23.66 11.00 -19.08
CA ALA A 285 24.67 11.02 -20.13
C ALA A 285 25.48 12.31 -20.07
N ASP A 286 26.76 12.22 -20.42
CA ASP A 286 27.55 13.42 -20.66
C ASP A 286 27.17 14.00 -22.05
N PRO A 287 26.75 15.27 -22.13
CA PRO A 287 26.28 15.88 -23.38
C PRO A 287 27.38 16.13 -24.42
N HIS A 288 28.64 15.85 -24.11
CA HIS A 288 29.77 16.03 -25.01
C HIS A 288 30.46 14.71 -25.35
N GLU A 289 30.51 13.79 -24.39
CA GLU A 289 31.20 12.51 -24.56
C GLU A 289 30.29 11.37 -24.99
N ASP A 290 28.98 11.44 -24.72
CA ASP A 290 28.05 10.31 -24.83
C ASP A 290 26.90 10.52 -25.85
N ASP A 291 27.05 11.48 -26.75
CA ASP A 291 26.07 11.76 -27.82
C ASP A 291 25.81 10.54 -28.73
N ASP A 292 26.79 9.64 -28.84
CA ASP A 292 26.75 8.41 -29.64
C ASP A 292 26.13 7.21 -28.92
N LEU A 293 25.85 7.31 -27.61
CA LEU A 293 25.45 6.15 -26.80
C LEU A 293 23.98 5.73 -26.96
N PHE A 294 23.17 6.44 -27.75
CA PHE A 294 21.73 6.18 -27.81
C PHE A 294 21.07 6.48 -29.16
N GLU A 295 20.85 5.43 -29.96
CA GLU A 295 19.84 5.41 -31.03
C GLU A 295 18.85 4.28 -30.77
N ILE A 296 17.66 4.59 -30.21
CA ILE A 296 16.61 3.59 -30.05
C ILE A 296 15.77 3.52 -31.33
N VAL A 297 15.91 2.40 -32.03
CA VAL A 297 15.12 2.08 -33.24
C VAL A 297 13.95 1.16 -32.91
N THR A 298 14.05 0.37 -31.83
CA THR A 298 13.04 -0.65 -31.49
C THR A 298 11.89 -0.04 -30.71
N LYS A 299 10.68 -0.09 -31.31
CA LYS A 299 9.41 0.34 -30.67
C LYS A 299 9.48 1.73 -30.03
N PRO A 300 9.99 2.77 -30.72
CA PRO A 300 10.21 4.10 -30.14
C PRO A 300 8.93 4.74 -29.57
N GLU A 301 7.76 4.34 -30.05
CA GLU A 301 6.46 4.77 -29.52
C GLU A 301 6.12 4.20 -28.14
N GLN A 302 6.79 3.13 -27.71
CA GLN A 302 6.61 2.46 -26.42
C GLN A 302 7.74 2.82 -25.43
N VAL A 303 8.72 3.63 -25.83
CA VAL A 303 9.91 3.97 -25.03
C VAL A 303 10.01 5.48 -24.77
N THR A 304 9.99 5.88 -23.50
CA THR A 304 10.29 7.24 -23.05
C THR A 304 11.71 7.32 -22.51
N ILE A 305 12.51 8.26 -23.01
CA ILE A 305 13.88 8.48 -22.52
C ILE A 305 13.94 9.87 -21.90
N HIS A 306 14.24 9.93 -20.61
CA HIS A 306 14.60 11.14 -19.92
C HIS A 306 16.10 11.28 -19.94
N ARG A 307 16.62 12.13 -20.83
CA ARG A 307 18.04 12.46 -20.89
C ARG A 307 18.35 13.51 -19.84
N ILE A 308 19.23 13.15 -18.92
CA ILE A 308 19.68 14.00 -17.81
C ILE A 308 21.19 14.14 -17.95
N ASP A 309 21.69 15.35 -17.75
CA ASP A 309 23.14 15.59 -17.70
C ASP A 309 23.75 14.77 -16.54
N ALA A 310 24.76 13.96 -16.84
CA ALA A 310 25.45 13.12 -15.86
C ALA A 310 26.02 13.92 -14.67
N ALA A 311 26.40 15.18 -14.87
CA ALA A 311 26.87 16.06 -13.81
C ALA A 311 25.79 16.40 -12.76
N HIS A 312 24.50 16.29 -13.13
CA HIS A 312 23.37 16.56 -12.23
C HIS A 312 22.77 15.30 -11.59
N ALA A 313 23.29 14.11 -11.91
CA ALA A 313 22.81 12.85 -11.36
C ALA A 313 22.94 12.82 -9.83
N GLN A 314 21.93 12.28 -9.14
CA GLN A 314 21.93 12.19 -7.67
C GLN A 314 22.28 10.79 -7.14
N GLY A 315 22.15 9.76 -7.98
CA GLY A 315 22.36 8.35 -7.64
C GLY A 315 21.30 7.45 -8.29
N VAL A 316 21.45 6.13 -8.13
CA VAL A 316 20.53 5.16 -8.76
C VAL A 316 19.14 5.20 -8.12
N CYS A 317 19.03 5.41 -6.82
CA CYS A 317 17.75 5.42 -6.12
C CYS A 317 16.90 6.62 -6.55
N GLU A 318 17.53 7.77 -6.80
CA GLU A 318 16.83 8.96 -7.31
C GLU A 318 16.35 8.76 -8.75
N ALA A 319 17.18 8.17 -9.61
CA ALA A 319 16.77 7.79 -10.96
C ALA A 319 15.61 6.78 -10.95
N ARG A 320 15.65 5.80 -10.03
CA ARG A 320 14.56 4.84 -9.80
C ARG A 320 13.31 5.51 -9.27
N TRP A 321 13.41 6.46 -8.35
CA TRP A 321 12.24 7.21 -7.91
C TRP A 321 11.63 8.05 -9.04
N ARG A 322 12.45 8.77 -9.82
CA ARG A 322 11.95 9.60 -10.94
C ARG A 322 11.21 8.80 -11.99
N GLY A 323 11.74 7.65 -12.42
CA GLY A 323 11.05 6.87 -13.45
C GLY A 323 9.84 6.11 -12.92
N GLN A 324 9.68 5.92 -11.60
CA GLN A 324 8.40 5.44 -11.05
C GLN A 324 7.28 6.46 -11.26
N LEU A 325 7.59 7.77 -11.37
CA LEU A 325 6.61 8.82 -11.66
C LEU A 325 6.01 8.72 -13.07
N ASP A 326 6.65 7.97 -13.97
CA ASP A 326 6.13 7.71 -15.31
C ASP A 326 5.07 6.60 -15.34
N TYR A 327 4.80 5.89 -14.24
CA TYR A 327 3.76 4.85 -14.15
C TYR A 327 2.35 5.39 -14.49
N LYS A 328 1.54 4.64 -15.25
CA LYS A 328 0.25 5.09 -15.82
C LYS A 328 -0.81 3.98 -15.76
N ASP A 329 -0.95 3.34 -14.61
CA ASP A 329 -1.96 2.29 -14.34
C ASP A 329 -1.71 0.94 -15.02
N GLU A 330 -0.47 0.61 -15.40
CA GLU A 330 -0.15 -0.73 -15.89
C GLU A 330 -0.36 -1.82 -14.83
N ASP A 331 -0.80 -3.00 -15.25
CA ASP A 331 -1.11 -4.13 -14.35
C ASP A 331 0.11 -4.63 -13.57
N TYR A 332 1.27 -4.63 -14.22
CA TYR A 332 2.53 -5.07 -13.66
C TYR A 332 3.63 -4.03 -13.86
N VAL A 333 4.62 -4.08 -12.98
CA VAL A 333 5.82 -3.25 -13.04
C VAL A 333 7.07 -4.14 -13.06
N LEU A 334 8.07 -3.71 -13.82
CA LEU A 334 9.42 -4.27 -13.84
C LEU A 334 10.43 -3.15 -13.60
N GLN A 335 11.18 -3.21 -12.51
CA GLN A 335 12.44 -2.48 -12.38
C GLN A 335 13.58 -3.38 -12.84
N THR A 336 14.43 -2.86 -13.72
CA THR A 336 15.61 -3.59 -14.18
C THR A 336 16.79 -2.66 -14.49
N ASP A 337 17.98 -3.23 -14.60
CA ASP A 337 19.19 -2.47 -14.89
C ASP A 337 19.39 -2.27 -16.41
N SER A 338 20.34 -1.40 -16.78
CA SER A 338 20.60 -1.01 -18.16
C SER A 338 21.44 -2.00 -18.98
N HIS A 339 21.94 -3.08 -18.39
CA HIS A 339 22.88 -4.00 -19.04
C HIS A 339 22.40 -5.43 -18.79
N MET A 340 21.27 -5.74 -19.42
CA MET A 340 20.49 -6.95 -19.22
C MET A 340 20.30 -7.70 -20.54
N ARG A 341 20.12 -9.02 -20.45
CA ARG A 341 19.59 -9.87 -21.52
C ARG A 341 18.48 -10.74 -20.97
N PHE A 342 17.47 -11.03 -21.77
CA PHE A 342 16.27 -11.75 -21.36
C PHE A 342 16.22 -13.15 -21.97
N GLU A 343 15.44 -14.04 -21.36
CA GLU A 343 15.01 -15.29 -21.99
C GLU A 343 13.81 -15.04 -22.91
N PRO A 344 13.64 -15.82 -23.99
CA PRO A 344 12.40 -15.80 -24.79
C PRO A 344 11.16 -16.07 -23.93
N GLY A 345 10.16 -15.20 -24.02
CA GLY A 345 8.93 -15.25 -23.23
C GLY A 345 9.12 -14.87 -21.75
N TRP A 346 10.12 -14.05 -21.42
CA TRP A 346 10.41 -13.61 -20.06
C TRP A 346 9.19 -12.98 -19.37
N ASP A 347 8.42 -12.22 -20.13
CA ASP A 347 7.27 -11.44 -19.68
C ASP A 347 6.13 -12.34 -19.20
N GLU A 348 5.76 -13.35 -20.00
CA GLU A 348 4.78 -14.37 -19.58
C GLU A 348 5.31 -15.23 -18.43
N SER A 349 6.61 -15.54 -18.45
CA SER A 349 7.25 -16.34 -17.42
C SER A 349 7.18 -15.66 -16.05
N LEU A 350 7.43 -14.35 -15.99
CA LEU A 350 7.32 -13.57 -14.76
C LEU A 350 5.88 -13.48 -14.26
N ILE A 351 4.89 -13.24 -15.14
CA ILE A 351 3.47 -13.21 -14.76
C ILE A 351 3.02 -14.56 -14.21
N ALA A 352 3.38 -15.65 -14.89
CA ALA A 352 3.01 -17.00 -14.47
C ALA A 352 3.63 -17.36 -13.12
N MET A 353 4.92 -17.08 -12.92
CA MET A 353 5.59 -17.30 -11.64
C MET A 353 4.95 -16.46 -10.52
N LEU A 354 4.63 -15.18 -10.78
CA LEU A 354 4.02 -14.32 -9.77
C LEU A 354 2.65 -14.86 -9.31
N ALA A 355 1.90 -15.47 -10.22
CA ALA A 355 0.61 -16.12 -9.91
C ALA A 355 0.75 -17.46 -9.17
N GLU A 356 1.91 -18.12 -9.22
CA GLU A 356 2.19 -19.34 -8.46
C GLU A 356 2.64 -19.07 -7.02
N CYS A 357 2.99 -17.82 -6.69
CA CYS A 357 3.36 -17.41 -5.35
C CYS A 357 2.15 -17.46 -4.40
N ASP A 358 2.32 -18.14 -3.27
CA ASP A 358 1.32 -18.23 -2.20
C ASP A 358 1.34 -16.95 -1.33
N SER A 359 0.85 -15.84 -1.89
CA SER A 359 0.76 -14.54 -1.22
C SER A 359 -0.24 -13.62 -1.92
N ASP A 360 -0.91 -12.75 -1.15
CA ASP A 360 -1.78 -11.70 -1.69
C ASP A 360 -0.97 -10.54 -2.34
N LYS A 361 0.25 -10.30 -1.85
CA LYS A 361 1.17 -9.24 -2.31
C LYS A 361 2.56 -9.82 -2.63
N PRO A 362 2.69 -10.69 -3.64
CA PRO A 362 3.98 -11.26 -4.02
C PRO A 362 4.83 -10.24 -4.78
N VAL A 363 6.14 -10.29 -4.57
CA VAL A 363 7.14 -9.62 -5.42
C VAL A 363 8.21 -10.62 -5.84
N LEU A 364 8.52 -10.68 -7.12
CA LEU A 364 9.61 -11.51 -7.67
C LEU A 364 10.87 -10.66 -7.82
N THR A 365 11.99 -11.13 -7.27
CA THR A 365 13.27 -10.42 -7.35
C THR A 365 14.43 -11.40 -7.26
N THR A 366 15.58 -11.09 -7.86
CA THR A 366 16.80 -11.90 -7.71
C THR A 366 18.03 -11.16 -8.26
N TYR A 367 19.23 -11.67 -7.95
CA TYR A 367 20.44 -11.35 -8.72
C TYR A 367 20.56 -12.26 -9.93
N THR A 368 20.42 -11.69 -11.12
CA THR A 368 20.43 -12.49 -12.35
C THR A 368 21.83 -13.05 -12.68
N PRO A 369 21.92 -14.24 -13.29
CA PRO A 369 23.21 -14.83 -13.69
C PRO A 369 23.98 -13.95 -14.68
N PRO A 370 25.30 -14.12 -14.80
CA PRO A 370 26.11 -13.25 -15.65
C PRO A 370 25.89 -13.51 -17.14
N TYR A 371 26.03 -12.44 -17.94
CA TYR A 371 26.44 -12.56 -19.35
C TYR A 371 27.69 -11.73 -19.63
N ILE A 372 28.40 -12.07 -20.71
CA ILE A 372 29.50 -11.28 -21.27
C ILE A 372 29.03 -10.70 -22.61
N PRO A 373 29.12 -9.37 -22.84
CA PRO A 373 28.72 -8.77 -24.09
C PRO A 373 29.42 -9.38 -25.33
N PRO A 374 28.75 -9.45 -26.49
CA PRO A 374 27.40 -8.94 -26.70
C PRO A 374 26.28 -9.91 -26.24
N MET A 375 26.55 -11.22 -26.12
CA MET A 375 25.50 -12.25 -25.86
C MET A 375 26.03 -13.61 -25.31
N ASP A 376 27.15 -13.67 -24.60
CA ASP A 376 27.62 -14.92 -23.97
C ASP A 376 26.92 -15.13 -22.61
N LEU A 377 25.74 -15.77 -22.65
CA LEU A 377 24.87 -16.03 -21.49
C LEU A 377 25.36 -17.22 -20.66
N LYS A 378 25.61 -17.03 -19.35
CA LYS A 378 25.97 -18.13 -18.46
C LYS A 378 24.74 -18.81 -17.86
N LYS A 379 24.17 -19.75 -18.62
CA LYS A 379 22.99 -20.53 -18.24
C LYS A 379 23.33 -21.69 -17.29
N THR A 380 23.84 -21.39 -16.09
CA THR A 380 24.31 -22.44 -15.16
C THR A 380 23.47 -22.60 -13.90
N HIS A 381 22.81 -21.53 -13.44
CA HIS A 381 22.09 -21.52 -12.17
C HIS A 381 20.95 -20.49 -12.21
N ILE A 382 19.93 -20.70 -11.39
CA ILE A 382 19.08 -19.62 -10.90
C ILE A 382 19.68 -19.05 -9.61
N SER A 383 19.18 -17.92 -9.14
CA SER A 383 19.71 -17.28 -7.93
C SER A 383 18.62 -17.03 -6.90
N GLY A 384 18.94 -17.25 -5.64
CA GLY A 384 18.28 -16.60 -4.50
C GLY A 384 19.20 -15.52 -3.89
N ILE A 385 18.74 -14.86 -2.84
CA ILE A 385 19.53 -13.83 -2.14
C ILE A 385 19.70 -14.22 -0.67
N GLN A 386 20.93 -14.08 -0.16
CA GLN A 386 21.30 -14.39 1.22
C GLN A 386 22.05 -13.23 1.87
N ALA A 387 22.02 -13.16 3.20
CA ALA A 387 22.83 -12.22 3.96
C ALA A 387 24.30 -12.69 3.97
N GLU A 388 25.23 -11.76 3.72
CA GLU A 388 26.66 -12.05 3.79
C GLU A 388 27.25 -11.64 5.15
N ARG A 389 27.25 -10.35 5.43
CA ARG A 389 27.81 -9.75 6.66
C ARG A 389 27.32 -8.31 6.81
N PHE A 390 27.48 -7.76 8.01
CA PHE A 390 27.50 -6.30 8.19
C PHE A 390 28.88 -5.76 7.80
N ASP A 391 28.91 -4.59 7.16
CA ASP A 391 30.14 -3.87 6.87
C ASP A 391 30.58 -2.96 8.02
N GLU A 392 31.70 -2.28 7.84
CA GLU A 392 32.28 -1.34 8.81
C GLU A 392 31.40 -0.10 9.08
N PHE A 393 30.36 0.11 8.26
CA PHE A 393 29.38 1.17 8.40
C PHE A 393 28.02 0.65 8.88
N ASP A 394 27.99 -0.55 9.47
CA ASP A 394 26.80 -1.19 10.02
C ASP A 394 25.69 -1.48 8.98
N THR A 395 26.04 -1.53 7.70
CA THR A 395 25.07 -1.84 6.63
C THR A 395 25.14 -3.32 6.29
N LEU A 396 23.97 -3.97 6.19
CA LEU A 396 23.90 -5.36 5.78
C LEU A 396 24.25 -5.51 4.30
N LEU A 397 25.28 -6.29 4.01
CA LEU A 397 25.63 -6.70 2.65
C LEU A 397 24.93 -8.01 2.29
N LEU A 398 24.42 -8.05 1.07
CA LEU A 398 23.70 -9.18 0.48
C LEU A 398 24.56 -9.85 -0.58
N ARG A 399 24.32 -11.14 -0.81
CA ARG A 399 25.04 -11.92 -1.81
C ARG A 399 24.09 -12.86 -2.55
N SER A 400 24.42 -13.12 -3.82
CA SER A 400 23.74 -14.14 -4.62
C SER A 400 24.02 -15.55 -4.09
N LYS A 401 22.95 -16.33 -3.95
CA LYS A 401 22.99 -17.77 -3.72
C LYS A 401 22.65 -18.49 -5.02
N SER A 402 23.67 -19.00 -5.70
CA SER A 402 23.50 -19.80 -6.92
C SER A 402 22.89 -21.17 -6.60
N ILE A 403 21.84 -21.54 -7.34
CA ILE A 403 21.20 -22.85 -7.31
C ILE A 403 21.32 -23.45 -8.72
N PRO A 404 22.06 -24.56 -8.90
CA PRO A 404 22.18 -25.24 -10.19
C PRO A 404 20.80 -25.50 -10.82
N ILE A 405 20.70 -25.37 -12.15
CA ILE A 405 19.40 -25.45 -12.85
C ILE A 405 18.71 -26.80 -12.64
N ASP A 406 19.47 -27.89 -12.59
CA ASP A 406 18.99 -29.24 -12.30
C ASP A 406 18.47 -29.41 -10.86
N GLN A 407 18.76 -28.46 -9.97
CA GLN A 407 18.30 -28.38 -8.60
C GLN A 407 17.31 -27.23 -8.36
N ALA A 408 16.85 -26.57 -9.43
CA ALA A 408 15.87 -25.51 -9.33
C ALA A 408 14.55 -26.04 -8.75
N PRO A 409 13.90 -25.30 -7.84
CA PRO A 409 12.62 -25.73 -7.28
C PRO A 409 11.51 -25.72 -8.33
N ALA A 410 10.47 -26.53 -8.11
CA ALA A 410 9.36 -26.65 -9.07
C ALA A 410 8.52 -25.38 -9.20
N LYS A 411 8.52 -24.52 -8.17
CA LYS A 411 7.79 -23.25 -8.09
C LYS A 411 8.70 -22.13 -7.60
N PRO A 412 8.35 -20.85 -7.84
CA PRO A 412 9.01 -19.71 -7.20
C PRO A 412 9.09 -19.91 -5.69
N PHE A 413 10.22 -19.51 -5.11
CA PHE A 413 10.59 -19.88 -3.75
C PHE A 413 10.78 -18.63 -2.90
N ARG A 414 10.45 -18.69 -1.60
CA ARG A 414 10.44 -17.53 -0.70
C ARG A 414 11.86 -17.00 -0.48
N GLY A 415 11.97 -15.68 -0.59
CA GLY A 415 13.13 -14.88 -0.26
C GLY A 415 12.87 -14.02 0.98
N ALA A 416 13.95 -13.43 1.50
CA ALA A 416 13.85 -12.39 2.53
C ALA A 416 14.45 -11.05 2.09
N PHE A 417 15.19 -11.03 0.99
CA PHE A 417 15.99 -9.89 0.57
C PHE A 417 15.73 -9.58 -0.91
N MET A 418 15.65 -8.29 -1.21
CA MET A 418 15.46 -7.75 -2.55
C MET A 418 16.79 -7.68 -3.30
N GLY A 419 16.74 -7.81 -4.63
CA GLY A 419 17.84 -7.52 -5.54
C GLY A 419 17.48 -6.37 -6.47
N GLY A 420 18.37 -5.38 -6.59
CA GLY A 420 18.11 -4.16 -7.35
C GLY A 420 17.97 -4.38 -8.86
N CYS A 421 18.60 -5.42 -9.42
CA CYS A 421 18.69 -5.63 -10.88
C CYS A 421 17.43 -6.21 -11.53
N LEU A 422 16.57 -6.86 -10.74
CA LEU A 422 15.30 -7.42 -11.19
C LEU A 422 14.30 -7.39 -10.05
N LEU A 423 13.22 -6.66 -10.25
CA LEU A 423 12.09 -6.56 -9.34
C LEU A 423 10.81 -6.49 -10.17
N PHE A 424 9.93 -7.47 -10.00
CA PHE A 424 8.71 -7.64 -10.76
C PHE A 424 7.52 -7.91 -9.83
N GLY A 425 6.41 -7.22 -10.06
CA GLY A 425 5.18 -7.45 -9.32
C GLY A 425 4.01 -6.66 -9.91
N LYS A 426 2.90 -6.62 -9.17
CA LYS A 426 1.80 -5.72 -9.50
C LYS A 426 2.16 -4.27 -9.15
N SER A 427 1.38 -3.31 -9.61
CA SER A 427 1.71 -1.88 -9.45
C SER A 427 1.83 -1.38 -8.02
N GLU A 428 1.19 -2.03 -7.04
CA GLU A 428 1.32 -1.69 -5.62
C GLU A 428 2.77 -1.72 -5.16
N VAL A 429 3.63 -2.49 -5.84
CA VAL A 429 5.07 -2.54 -5.61
C VAL A 429 5.71 -1.15 -5.76
N PHE A 430 5.32 -0.36 -6.75
CA PHE A 430 5.84 1.00 -6.93
C PHE A 430 5.05 2.06 -6.15
N THR A 431 3.73 1.89 -6.01
CA THR A 431 2.87 2.93 -5.44
C THR A 431 2.80 2.90 -3.92
N GLU A 432 2.92 1.73 -3.28
CA GLU A 432 2.94 1.62 -1.81
C GLU A 432 4.36 1.68 -1.23
N VAL A 433 5.37 1.18 -1.96
CA VAL A 433 6.76 1.14 -1.51
C VAL A 433 7.68 1.81 -2.55
N PRO A 434 7.55 3.13 -2.77
CA PRO A 434 8.37 3.84 -3.74
C PRO A 434 9.85 3.79 -3.36
N CYS A 435 10.73 3.86 -4.37
CA CYS A 435 12.16 4.00 -4.16
C CYS A 435 12.42 5.30 -3.39
N ASP A 436 13.34 5.26 -2.42
CA ASP A 436 13.67 6.44 -1.61
C ASP A 436 14.74 7.28 -2.33
N PRO A 437 14.41 8.47 -2.87
CA PRO A 437 15.34 9.27 -3.65
C PRO A 437 16.51 9.84 -2.82
N TYR A 438 16.43 9.77 -1.48
CA TYR A 438 17.49 10.21 -0.58
C TYR A 438 18.53 9.11 -0.28
N LEU A 439 18.27 7.88 -0.74
CA LEU A 439 19.28 6.82 -0.73
C LEU A 439 20.22 6.97 -1.93
N TYR A 440 21.46 6.52 -1.77
CA TYR A 440 22.48 6.65 -2.81
C TYR A 440 22.72 5.33 -3.55
N PHE A 441 23.33 4.35 -2.88
CA PHE A 441 23.62 3.03 -3.46
C PHE A 441 23.61 1.94 -2.38
N PHE A 442 24.46 2.06 -1.36
CA PHE A 442 24.50 1.07 -0.29
C PHE A 442 23.31 1.23 0.66
N GLY A 443 22.68 0.11 0.99
CA GLY A 443 21.53 0.04 1.90
C GLY A 443 20.16 0.10 1.21
N GLU A 444 20.09 0.42 -0.09
CA GLU A 444 18.82 0.42 -0.85
C GLU A 444 18.10 -0.92 -0.75
N GLU A 445 18.79 -2.02 -1.03
CA GLU A 445 18.19 -3.35 -1.10
C GLU A 445 17.64 -3.82 0.24
N ILE A 446 18.39 -3.63 1.34
CA ILE A 446 17.92 -4.01 2.68
C ILE A 446 16.82 -3.07 3.18
N SER A 447 16.88 -1.77 2.84
CA SER A 447 15.80 -0.81 3.12
C SER A 447 14.51 -1.24 2.43
N LEU A 448 14.55 -1.51 1.13
CA LEU A 448 13.41 -2.03 0.38
C LEU A 448 12.92 -3.35 0.99
N SER A 449 13.80 -4.29 1.31
CA SER A 449 13.40 -5.58 1.89
C SER A 449 12.58 -5.43 3.18
N ALA A 450 13.02 -4.58 4.10
CA ALA A 450 12.30 -4.28 5.33
C ALA A 450 10.99 -3.49 5.07
N ARG A 451 11.02 -2.52 4.14
CA ARG A 451 9.84 -1.72 3.79
C ARG A 451 8.75 -2.57 3.12
N TYR A 452 9.09 -3.39 2.13
CA TYR A 452 8.15 -4.35 1.52
C TYR A 452 7.55 -5.27 2.58
N TRP A 453 8.36 -5.84 3.47
CA TRP A 453 7.86 -6.67 4.55
C TRP A 453 6.83 -5.93 5.41
N THR A 454 7.18 -4.75 5.90
CA THR A 454 6.35 -3.95 6.81
C THR A 454 5.10 -3.37 6.15
N HIS A 455 5.05 -3.32 4.81
CA HIS A 455 3.85 -3.01 4.00
C HIS A 455 3.04 -4.25 3.59
N GLY A 456 3.46 -5.44 4.02
CA GLY A 456 2.70 -6.69 3.82
C GLY A 456 3.04 -7.48 2.56
N PHE A 457 4.12 -7.13 1.85
CA PHE A 457 4.58 -7.85 0.66
C PHE A 457 5.48 -9.03 0.99
N ASP A 458 5.29 -10.15 0.29
CA ASP A 458 6.16 -11.32 0.41
C ASP A 458 7.15 -11.39 -0.75
N ILE A 459 8.42 -11.58 -0.41
CA ILE A 459 9.52 -11.65 -1.37
C ILE A 459 9.66 -13.09 -1.88
N PHE A 460 9.75 -13.24 -3.19
CA PHE A 460 10.00 -14.51 -3.87
C PHE A 460 11.13 -14.37 -4.89
N HIS A 461 11.78 -15.50 -5.17
CA HIS A 461 12.82 -15.62 -6.17
C HIS A 461 12.31 -16.49 -7.34
N PRO A 462 12.60 -16.11 -8.59
CA PRO A 462 12.27 -16.92 -9.77
C PRO A 462 12.85 -18.33 -9.67
N ASN A 463 12.06 -19.34 -10.02
CA ASN A 463 12.53 -20.72 -10.10
C ASN A 463 13.05 -21.13 -11.49
N LYS A 464 13.11 -20.17 -12.41
CA LYS A 464 13.59 -20.34 -13.79
C LYS A 464 14.46 -19.14 -14.17
N LEU A 465 15.30 -19.34 -15.18
CA LEU A 465 16.04 -18.26 -15.81
C LEU A 465 15.05 -17.32 -16.53
N VAL A 466 15.16 -16.02 -16.28
CA VAL A 466 14.33 -14.99 -16.91
C VAL A 466 15.16 -13.88 -17.55
N ALA A 467 16.30 -13.57 -16.95
CA ALA A 467 17.21 -12.55 -17.41
C ALA A 467 18.64 -12.83 -16.92
N TYR A 468 19.58 -12.05 -17.45
CA TYR A 468 21.02 -12.07 -17.21
C TYR A 468 21.53 -10.65 -17.10
N GLN A 469 22.61 -10.45 -16.35
CA GLN A 469 23.22 -9.13 -16.14
C GLN A 469 24.71 -9.12 -16.50
N CYS A 470 25.19 -8.02 -17.09
CA CYS A 470 26.62 -7.79 -17.28
C CYS A 470 27.25 -7.30 -15.97
N TRP A 471 27.88 -8.19 -15.21
CA TRP A 471 28.55 -7.82 -13.96
C TRP A 471 29.92 -7.15 -14.17
N GLN A 472 30.42 -7.13 -15.41
CA GLN A 472 31.64 -6.42 -15.78
C GLN A 472 31.33 -4.94 -16.01
N ARG A 473 32.31 -4.07 -15.77
CA ARG A 473 32.18 -2.62 -15.98
C ARG A 473 33.16 -2.06 -17.01
N SER A 474 34.01 -2.91 -17.59
CA SER A 474 35.07 -2.52 -18.53
C SER A 474 34.55 -1.90 -19.84
N HIS A 475 33.28 -2.08 -20.16
CA HIS A 475 32.63 -1.47 -21.32
C HIS A 475 32.17 -0.03 -21.08
N ARG A 476 32.17 0.45 -19.82
CA ARG A 476 31.74 1.81 -19.48
C ARG A 476 32.93 2.77 -19.48
N LYS A 477 32.70 3.99 -19.97
CA LYS A 477 33.68 5.09 -19.91
C LYS A 477 33.91 5.55 -18.47
N ALA A 478 32.84 5.70 -17.71
CA ALA A 478 32.85 6.10 -16.30
C ALA A 478 31.63 5.53 -15.56
N THR A 479 31.76 5.39 -14.24
CA THR A 479 30.63 5.15 -13.34
C THR A 479 30.29 6.42 -12.58
N HIS A 480 29.13 6.45 -11.93
CA HIS A 480 28.76 7.58 -11.07
C HIS A 480 29.79 7.85 -9.96
N PHE A 481 30.50 6.82 -9.49
CA PHE A 481 31.57 6.97 -8.49
C PHE A 481 32.82 7.64 -9.05
N ASP A 482 33.09 7.48 -10.35
CA ASP A 482 34.23 8.08 -11.03
C ASP A 482 33.99 9.58 -11.30
N ASP A 483 32.75 9.94 -11.67
CA ASP A 483 32.37 11.30 -12.05
C ASP A 483 32.03 12.21 -10.85
N HIS A 484 31.58 11.65 -9.71
CA HIS A 484 31.10 12.42 -8.56
C HIS A 484 32.02 12.25 -7.35
N SER A 485 32.93 13.20 -7.14
CA SER A 485 33.90 13.15 -6.03
C SER A 485 33.28 13.23 -4.63
N ASP A 486 32.05 13.70 -4.51
CA ASP A 486 31.27 13.80 -3.27
C ASP A 486 30.47 12.52 -2.93
N TRP A 487 30.66 11.43 -3.69
CA TRP A 487 29.86 10.21 -3.52
C TRP A 487 29.94 9.60 -2.11
N THR A 488 31.09 9.71 -1.44
CA THR A 488 31.29 9.19 -0.08
C THR A 488 30.40 9.92 0.93
N ASP A 489 30.21 11.23 0.76
CA ASP A 489 29.31 12.03 1.58
C ASP A 489 27.84 11.72 1.29
N ARG A 490 27.48 11.45 0.02
CA ARG A 490 26.14 10.94 -0.36
C ARG A 490 25.86 9.60 0.31
N ASP A 491 26.81 8.68 0.24
CA ASP A 491 26.67 7.34 0.79
C ASP A 491 26.58 7.34 2.32
N LYS A 492 27.39 8.18 2.99
CA LYS A 492 27.30 8.36 4.45
C LYS A 492 25.92 8.83 4.88
N ARG A 493 25.30 9.76 4.14
CA ARG A 493 23.92 10.22 4.39
C ARG A 493 22.91 9.10 4.23
N SER A 494 22.98 8.38 3.10
CA SER A 494 22.16 7.22 2.78
C SER A 494 22.21 6.17 3.90
N ARG A 495 23.42 5.79 4.35
CA ARG A 495 23.61 4.77 5.38
C ARG A 495 23.04 5.17 6.74
N GLN A 496 23.21 6.42 7.16
CA GLN A 496 22.61 6.89 8.43
C GLN A 496 21.08 6.89 8.36
N ARG A 497 20.51 7.21 7.20
CA ARG A 497 19.07 7.11 6.96
C ARG A 497 18.56 5.67 7.04
N VAL A 498 19.27 4.72 6.43
CA VAL A 498 18.95 3.29 6.53
C VAL A 498 19.11 2.79 7.97
N LYS A 499 20.16 3.22 8.69
CA LYS A 499 20.36 2.88 10.10
C LYS A 499 19.19 3.35 10.95
N TYR A 500 18.74 4.59 10.76
CA TYR A 500 17.53 5.10 11.42
C TYR A 500 16.30 4.24 11.14
N LEU A 501 16.06 3.87 9.88
CA LEU A 501 14.92 3.02 9.52
C LEU A 501 14.97 1.64 10.21
N LEU A 502 16.16 1.05 10.32
CA LEU A 502 16.32 -0.33 10.78
C LEU A 502 16.61 -0.47 12.29
N THR A 503 17.02 0.61 12.96
CA THR A 503 17.35 0.57 14.40
C THR A 503 16.73 1.71 15.21
N GLY A 504 16.11 2.70 14.58
CA GLY A 504 15.64 3.91 15.24
C GLY A 504 16.76 4.80 15.80
N GLU A 505 18.04 4.50 15.51
CA GLU A 505 19.16 5.33 15.93
C GLU A 505 19.15 6.64 15.12
N LEU A 506 19.09 7.77 15.81
CA LEU A 506 19.06 9.09 15.16
C LEU A 506 20.37 9.35 14.40
N PRO A 507 20.30 9.91 13.19
CA PRO A 507 21.49 10.28 12.43
C PRO A 507 22.23 11.45 13.10
N SER A 508 23.50 11.64 12.74
CA SER A 508 24.30 12.77 13.23
C SER A 508 23.77 14.13 12.78
N ASN A 509 22.97 14.16 11.70
CA ASN A 509 22.31 15.34 11.20
C ASN A 509 20.82 15.02 10.93
N PRO A 510 19.87 15.65 11.63
CA PRO A 510 18.44 15.43 11.42
C PRO A 510 17.96 15.69 9.99
N ALA A 511 18.65 16.53 9.21
CA ALA A 511 18.31 16.79 7.81
C ALA A 511 18.39 15.55 6.92
N TYR A 512 19.10 14.49 7.35
CA TYR A 512 19.16 13.22 6.61
C TYR A 512 17.82 12.45 6.66
N LEU A 513 16.91 12.84 7.55
CA LEU A 513 15.55 12.31 7.67
C LEU A 513 14.52 13.15 6.90
N GLN A 514 14.95 13.96 5.92
CA GLN A 514 14.04 14.68 5.04
C GLN A 514 13.02 13.71 4.41
N ASP A 515 11.73 14.09 4.47
CA ASP A 515 10.60 13.32 3.95
C ASP A 515 10.57 11.84 4.40
N ILE A 516 11.18 11.50 5.54
CA ILE A 516 11.29 10.10 6.00
C ILE A 516 9.93 9.43 6.17
N GLU A 517 8.88 10.21 6.48
CA GLU A 517 7.50 9.75 6.61
C GLU A 517 6.93 9.22 5.29
N LYS A 518 7.41 9.68 4.13
CA LYS A 518 6.98 9.18 2.81
C LYS A 518 7.66 7.86 2.45
N PHE A 519 8.78 7.56 3.09
CA PHE A 519 9.62 6.40 2.82
C PHE A 519 9.84 5.54 4.07
N SER A 520 8.91 5.62 5.03
CA SER A 520 9.02 4.94 6.31
C SER A 520 8.77 3.43 6.18
N LEU A 521 8.94 2.72 7.29
CA LEU A 521 8.39 1.38 7.45
C LEU A 521 6.87 1.43 7.47
N GLY A 522 6.23 0.36 7.02
CA GLY A 522 4.77 0.18 7.08
C GLY A 522 4.31 -0.38 8.42
N THR A 523 2.99 -0.57 8.56
CA THR A 523 2.36 -1.07 9.79
C THR A 523 1.69 -2.44 9.64
N ALA A 524 1.77 -3.06 8.45
CA ALA A 524 1.12 -4.34 8.18
C ALA A 524 1.78 -5.50 8.94
N ARG A 525 3.11 -5.45 9.10
CA ARG A 525 3.95 -6.36 9.89
C ARG A 525 5.07 -5.58 10.57
N SER A 526 5.58 -6.06 11.70
CA SER A 526 6.64 -5.36 12.42
C SER A 526 8.03 -5.63 11.83
N LEU A 527 8.98 -4.72 12.08
CA LEU A 527 10.39 -4.93 11.77
C LEU A 527 10.99 -6.08 12.58
N GLU A 528 10.57 -6.27 13.83
CA GLU A 528 11.02 -7.38 14.69
C GLU A 528 10.62 -8.74 14.10
N ASP A 529 9.41 -8.83 13.53
CA ASP A 529 8.97 -10.04 12.82
C ASP A 529 9.82 -10.28 11.56
N TYR A 530 10.26 -9.21 10.89
CA TYR A 530 11.18 -9.30 9.75
C TYR A 530 12.53 -9.85 10.18
N GLU A 531 13.15 -9.24 11.19
CA GLU A 531 14.41 -9.66 11.82
C GLU A 531 14.38 -11.15 12.19
N THR A 532 13.28 -11.57 12.83
CA THR A 532 13.05 -12.98 13.19
C THR A 532 12.92 -13.88 11.95
N PHE A 533 12.12 -13.46 10.97
CA PHE A 533 11.86 -14.23 9.75
C PHE A 533 13.13 -14.47 8.92
N CYS A 534 13.92 -13.41 8.72
CA CYS A 534 15.14 -13.50 7.93
C CYS A 534 16.34 -13.96 8.77
N GLY A 535 16.22 -13.97 10.10
CA GLY A 535 17.20 -14.51 11.03
C GLY A 535 18.39 -13.58 11.23
N LEU A 536 18.14 -12.29 11.41
CA LEU A 536 19.13 -11.26 11.72
C LEU A 536 18.65 -10.39 12.88
N ASP A 537 19.55 -9.59 13.44
CA ASP A 537 19.22 -8.49 14.35
C ASP A 537 20.07 -7.28 13.93
N PHE A 538 19.41 -6.18 13.56
CA PHE A 538 20.06 -4.97 13.06
C PHE A 538 20.82 -4.21 14.15
N ARG A 539 20.37 -4.27 15.41
CA ARG A 539 21.02 -3.58 16.53
C ARG A 539 22.27 -4.31 16.98
N SER A 540 22.17 -5.63 17.18
CA SER A 540 23.29 -6.47 17.60
C SER A 540 24.19 -6.90 16.43
N LYS A 541 23.74 -6.66 15.18
CA LYS A 541 24.45 -6.98 13.93
C LYS A 541 24.74 -8.47 13.81
N THR A 542 23.83 -9.29 14.34
CA THR A 542 23.98 -10.74 14.34
C THR A 542 23.24 -11.35 13.16
N LEU A 543 23.81 -12.44 12.62
CA LEU A 543 23.24 -13.22 11.54
C LEU A 543 23.15 -14.67 11.98
N SER A 544 22.00 -15.29 11.78
CA SER A 544 21.81 -16.73 11.96
C SER A 544 22.33 -17.52 10.74
N GLU A 545 22.34 -18.85 10.85
CA GLU A 545 22.61 -19.73 9.70
C GLU A 545 21.53 -19.58 8.61
N ARG A 546 20.28 -19.36 9.02
CA ARG A 546 19.15 -19.14 8.10
C ARG A 546 19.40 -17.94 7.18
N ALA A 547 19.80 -16.80 7.75
CA ALA A 547 20.11 -15.58 6.99
C ALA A 547 21.22 -15.84 5.96
N ARG A 548 22.26 -16.59 6.36
CA ARG A 548 23.38 -16.96 5.50
C ARG A 548 23.03 -17.99 4.44
N ASN A 549 22.02 -18.83 4.69
CA ASN A 549 21.60 -19.89 3.79
C ASN A 549 20.55 -19.42 2.76
N GLY A 550 19.90 -18.26 2.92
CA GLY A 550 19.02 -17.71 1.88
C GLY A 550 17.86 -18.59 1.43
N ARG A 551 17.40 -19.52 2.29
CA ARG A 551 16.27 -20.44 2.02
C ARG A 551 15.17 -20.17 3.05
N TYR A 552 14.05 -19.63 2.58
CA TYR A 552 12.95 -19.20 3.45
C TYR A 552 11.64 -19.96 3.18
N ASP A 553 11.71 -21.01 2.37
CA ASP A 553 10.61 -21.91 1.95
C ASP A 553 9.97 -22.69 3.09
N LEU A 554 10.65 -22.76 4.24
CA LEU A 554 10.22 -23.39 5.47
C LEU A 554 10.52 -22.45 6.63
N LEU A 555 9.63 -22.40 7.63
CA LEU A 555 9.92 -21.86 8.96
C LEU A 555 11.09 -22.63 9.59
N PRO A 556 11.81 -22.06 10.58
CA PRO A 556 13.16 -22.46 10.96
C PRO A 556 13.36 -23.98 11.10
N VAL A 557 14.35 -24.51 10.38
CA VAL A 557 15.13 -25.65 10.84
C VAL A 557 16.26 -25.05 11.66
N PRO A 558 16.33 -25.27 12.98
CA PRO A 558 17.48 -24.84 13.76
C PRO A 558 18.65 -25.78 13.43
N ALA A 559 19.87 -25.25 13.56
CA ALA A 559 21.11 -25.90 13.17
C ALA A 559 21.36 -27.20 13.96
N THR A 560 21.69 -28.30 13.30
CA THR A 560 22.05 -29.59 13.92
C THR A 560 23.20 -29.47 14.93
N ASN A 561 22.91 -29.20 16.20
CA ASN A 561 23.86 -29.17 17.32
C ASN A 561 23.15 -29.67 18.60
N PRO A 562 23.70 -30.54 19.46
CA PRO A 562 22.94 -31.11 20.58
C PRO A 562 22.43 -30.13 21.67
N ALA A 563 22.76 -28.83 21.60
CA ALA A 563 22.35 -27.72 22.49
C ALA A 563 21.10 -26.94 22.03
N MET A 564 20.18 -27.62 21.34
CA MET A 564 19.10 -27.02 20.57
C MET A 564 17.91 -26.58 21.41
N GLY A 565 17.76 -25.24 21.52
CA GLY A 565 16.64 -24.58 22.14
C GLY A 565 15.31 -24.78 21.39
N PRO A 566 14.25 -24.09 21.82
CA PRO A 566 12.93 -24.28 21.25
C PRO A 566 12.79 -23.82 19.81
N LEU A 567 11.81 -24.40 19.14
CA LEU A 567 11.26 -23.90 17.89
C LEU A 567 9.90 -23.28 18.14
N VAL A 568 9.67 -22.14 17.51
CA VAL A 568 8.40 -21.42 17.54
C VAL A 568 8.01 -21.16 16.10
N LEU A 569 6.98 -21.85 15.62
CA LEU A 569 6.49 -21.78 14.24
C LEU A 569 5.07 -21.19 14.26
N VAL A 570 4.99 -19.87 14.14
CA VAL A 570 3.74 -19.13 14.31
C VAL A 570 3.52 -18.15 13.17
N ASN A 571 2.27 -17.95 12.75
CA ASN A 571 1.90 -16.92 11.76
C ASN A 571 0.98 -15.83 12.33
N ARG A 572 0.70 -15.91 13.63
CA ARG A 572 -0.09 -14.93 14.38
C ARG A 572 0.60 -14.65 15.71
N ALA A 573 0.72 -13.36 16.05
CA ALA A 573 1.38 -12.89 17.27
C ALA A 573 2.83 -13.37 17.41
N THR A 574 3.58 -13.32 16.31
CA THR A 574 4.96 -13.80 16.23
C THR A 574 5.85 -13.18 17.31
N ALA A 575 5.91 -11.84 17.39
CA ALA A 575 6.60 -11.14 18.47
C ALA A 575 6.22 -11.64 19.88
N HIS A 576 4.94 -11.84 20.19
CA HIS A 576 4.49 -12.31 21.51
C HIS A 576 4.99 -13.72 21.82
N PHE A 577 4.81 -14.67 20.90
CA PHE A 577 5.24 -16.05 21.09
C PHE A 577 6.77 -16.15 21.19
N HIS A 578 7.52 -15.40 20.39
CA HIS A 578 8.99 -15.38 20.47
C HIS A 578 9.48 -14.78 21.79
N LYS A 579 8.91 -13.64 22.20
CA LYS A 579 9.25 -12.96 23.46
C LYS A 579 9.03 -13.88 24.66
N VAL A 580 7.86 -14.50 24.74
CA VAL A 580 7.52 -15.44 25.82
C VAL A 580 8.39 -16.68 25.78
N SER A 581 8.57 -17.30 24.61
CA SER A 581 9.38 -18.52 24.49
C SER A 581 10.84 -18.28 24.89
N LYS A 582 11.39 -17.12 24.51
CA LYS A 582 12.73 -16.69 24.94
C LYS A 582 12.80 -16.53 26.45
N ALA A 583 11.84 -15.83 27.06
CA ALA A 583 11.81 -15.62 28.50
C ALA A 583 11.72 -16.94 29.29
N ILE A 584 10.91 -17.88 28.84
CA ILE A 584 10.82 -19.22 29.46
C ILE A 584 12.13 -19.99 29.28
N TRP A 585 12.70 -19.98 28.08
CA TRP A 585 13.98 -20.63 27.80
C TRP A 585 15.10 -20.10 28.69
N GLU A 586 15.21 -18.77 28.86
CA GLU A 586 16.22 -18.14 29.71
C GLU A 586 16.04 -18.49 31.20
N GLN A 587 14.80 -18.64 31.67
CA GLN A 587 14.51 -19.02 33.05
C GLN A 587 14.77 -20.51 33.32
N ASN A 588 14.43 -21.40 32.38
CA ASN A 588 14.54 -22.85 32.57
C ASN A 588 14.81 -23.60 31.25
N PRO A 589 16.06 -23.58 30.76
CA PRO A 589 16.43 -24.16 29.47
C PRO A 589 16.09 -25.65 29.35
N SER A 590 16.25 -26.43 30.42
CA SER A 590 16.06 -27.89 30.39
C SER A 590 14.61 -28.30 30.13
N SER A 591 13.64 -27.49 30.54
CA SER A 591 12.21 -27.75 30.33
C SER A 591 11.72 -27.47 28.91
N PHE A 592 12.50 -26.70 28.14
CA PHE A 592 12.08 -26.11 26.86
C PHE A 592 12.97 -26.59 25.69
N LEU A 593 13.98 -27.42 26.00
CA LEU A 593 14.89 -28.06 25.05
C LEU A 593 14.09 -28.93 24.07
N ARG A 594 14.41 -28.86 22.77
CA ARG A 594 13.81 -29.71 21.74
C ARG A 594 12.27 -29.71 21.77
N THR A 595 11.66 -28.54 21.98
CA THR A 595 10.20 -28.39 21.86
C THR A 595 9.87 -27.45 20.72
N CYS A 596 8.98 -27.87 19.82
CA CYS A 596 8.51 -27.11 18.68
C CYS A 596 7.06 -26.71 18.91
N PHE A 597 6.83 -25.44 19.24
CA PHE A 597 5.50 -24.88 19.40
C PHE A 597 4.98 -24.35 18.08
N THR A 598 3.73 -24.65 17.76
CA THR A 598 3.05 -24.07 16.61
C THR A 598 1.80 -23.30 17.06
N TYR A 599 1.56 -22.16 16.44
CA TYR A 599 0.33 -21.39 16.59
C TYR A 599 -0.01 -20.78 15.23
N TRP A 600 -0.87 -21.46 14.48
CA TRP A 600 -1.09 -21.20 13.07
C TRP A 600 -2.58 -21.01 12.74
N ASP A 601 -2.95 -19.82 12.27
CA ASP A 601 -4.27 -19.57 11.68
C ASP A 601 -4.22 -19.87 10.17
N THR A 602 -5.07 -20.79 9.70
CA THR A 602 -5.14 -21.22 8.29
C THR A 602 -5.96 -20.30 7.39
N TYR A 603 -6.21 -19.05 7.80
CA TYR A 603 -6.76 -18.02 6.91
C TYR A 603 -5.75 -17.71 5.79
N GLY A 604 -5.84 -18.45 4.68
CA GLY A 604 -4.98 -18.28 3.50
C GLY A 604 -3.86 -19.31 3.31
N GLY A 605 -3.84 -20.44 4.04
CA GLY A 605 -2.81 -21.47 3.81
C GLY A 605 -2.94 -22.73 4.67
N SER A 606 -2.14 -23.76 4.37
CA SER A 606 -2.02 -24.98 5.19
C SER A 606 -1.19 -24.73 6.47
N GLN A 607 -1.32 -25.61 7.47
CA GLN A 607 -0.38 -25.63 8.60
C GLN A 607 1.06 -25.79 8.07
N PRO A 608 2.07 -25.26 8.80
CA PRO A 608 3.46 -25.33 8.36
C PRO A 608 3.85 -26.80 8.22
N ASP A 609 4.58 -27.12 7.15
CA ASP A 609 5.10 -28.47 6.97
C ASP A 609 6.12 -28.77 8.07
N LEU A 610 5.73 -29.62 9.01
CA LEU A 610 6.58 -30.04 10.12
C LEU A 610 7.54 -31.17 9.72
N SER A 611 7.57 -31.59 8.45
CA SER A 611 8.50 -32.63 7.96
C SER A 611 9.97 -32.26 8.16
N SER A 612 10.29 -30.96 8.14
CA SER A 612 11.64 -30.43 8.36
C SER A 612 12.00 -30.21 9.83
N VAL A 613 11.05 -30.34 10.77
CA VAL A 613 11.33 -30.25 12.20
C VAL A 613 12.06 -31.54 12.62
N PRO A 614 13.26 -31.47 13.21
CA PRO A 614 14.01 -32.66 13.58
C PRO A 614 13.20 -33.61 14.48
N SER A 615 13.31 -34.91 14.24
CA SER A 615 12.50 -35.93 14.92
C SER A 615 12.63 -35.95 16.45
N GLU A 616 13.74 -35.42 16.95
CA GLU A 616 14.03 -35.28 18.38
C GLU A 616 13.26 -34.15 19.07
N TYR A 617 12.56 -33.30 18.30
CA TYR A 617 11.68 -32.27 18.86
C TYR A 617 10.30 -32.83 19.21
N ARG A 618 9.84 -32.59 20.44
CA ARG A 618 8.42 -32.70 20.79
C ARG A 618 7.66 -31.60 20.06
N ARG A 619 6.62 -31.96 19.31
CA ARG A 619 5.83 -31.02 18.51
C ARG A 619 4.54 -30.72 19.26
N LEU A 620 4.31 -29.45 19.58
CA LEU A 620 3.09 -28.95 20.22
C LEU A 620 2.25 -28.20 19.18
N GLY A 621 1.26 -28.91 18.65
CA GLY A 621 0.38 -28.53 17.55
C GLY A 621 -0.94 -27.90 17.98
N LEU A 622 -1.57 -27.12 17.11
CA LEU A 622 -2.99 -26.79 17.31
C LEU A 622 -3.89 -27.96 16.90
N ILE A 623 -5.00 -28.12 17.61
CA ILE A 623 -6.09 -29.05 17.24
C ILE A 623 -6.58 -28.72 15.83
N GLU A 624 -6.95 -29.74 15.08
CA GLU A 624 -7.48 -29.57 13.72
C GLU A 624 -8.68 -28.63 13.70
N ARG A 625 -8.64 -27.68 12.76
CA ARG A 625 -9.69 -26.66 12.60
C ARG A 625 -11.08 -27.27 12.40
N ALA A 626 -11.18 -28.44 11.77
CA ALA A 626 -12.44 -29.15 11.58
C ALA A 626 -13.16 -29.42 12.91
N VAL A 627 -12.43 -29.75 13.98
CA VAL A 627 -12.96 -29.96 15.33
C VAL A 627 -13.39 -28.62 15.94
N LEU A 628 -12.57 -27.59 15.79
CA LEU A 628 -12.81 -26.26 16.39
C LEU A 628 -13.90 -25.44 15.67
N ASN A 629 -14.24 -25.78 14.42
CA ASN A 629 -15.26 -25.09 13.62
C ASN A 629 -16.65 -25.13 14.27
N ALA A 630 -16.97 -26.19 15.04
CA ALA A 630 -18.23 -26.29 15.76
C ALA A 630 -18.39 -25.19 16.82
N LEU A 631 -17.27 -24.71 17.38
CA LEU A 631 -17.23 -23.67 18.41
C LEU A 631 -17.18 -22.26 17.82
N SER A 632 -16.39 -22.06 16.76
CA SER A 632 -16.16 -20.72 16.17
C SER A 632 -17.23 -20.26 15.19
N ASN A 633 -17.94 -21.18 14.55
CA ASN A 633 -19.08 -20.83 13.72
C ASN A 633 -20.30 -20.57 14.60
N LYS A 634 -20.83 -19.34 14.59
CA LYS A 634 -21.94 -18.91 15.46
C LYS A 634 -23.22 -19.73 15.26
N LYS A 635 -23.47 -20.21 14.03
CA LYS A 635 -24.62 -21.08 13.72
C LYS A 635 -24.44 -22.47 14.31
N SER A 636 -23.25 -23.05 14.16
CA SER A 636 -22.91 -24.35 14.76
C SER A 636 -22.89 -24.29 16.28
N LEU A 637 -22.31 -23.23 16.86
CA LEU A 637 -22.27 -23.01 18.30
C LEU A 637 -23.68 -22.90 18.89
N ALA A 638 -24.57 -22.12 18.25
CA ALA A 638 -25.95 -22.00 18.70
C ALA A 638 -26.70 -23.33 18.71
N LYS A 639 -26.49 -24.17 17.68
CA LYS A 639 -27.05 -25.54 17.64
C LYS A 639 -26.45 -26.41 18.74
N LEU A 640 -25.13 -26.40 18.91
CA LEU A 640 -24.45 -27.18 19.93
C LEU A 640 -24.92 -26.81 21.34
N VAL A 641 -25.12 -25.52 21.61
CA VAL A 641 -25.68 -25.01 22.88
C VAL A 641 -27.09 -25.57 23.10
N ALA A 642 -27.95 -25.56 22.10
CA ALA A 642 -29.30 -26.14 22.20
C ALA A 642 -29.29 -27.67 22.37
N ASP A 643 -28.50 -28.37 21.56
CA ASP A 643 -28.40 -29.84 21.58
C ASP A 643 -27.87 -30.38 22.93
N LYS A 644 -27.08 -29.57 23.65
CA LYS A 644 -26.55 -29.88 24.97
C LYS A 644 -27.38 -29.33 26.14
N GLY A 645 -28.50 -28.66 25.88
CA GLY A 645 -29.36 -28.07 26.93
C GLY A 645 -28.72 -26.89 27.68
N LEU A 646 -27.88 -26.12 26.98
CA LEU A 646 -27.07 -25.03 27.54
C LEU A 646 -27.63 -23.63 27.21
N GLU A 647 -28.88 -23.53 26.77
CA GLU A 647 -29.49 -22.29 26.25
C GLU A 647 -29.57 -21.16 27.28
N ARG A 648 -29.41 -21.47 28.58
CA ARG A 648 -29.30 -20.44 29.63
C ARG A 648 -27.98 -19.67 29.57
N LEU A 649 -26.94 -20.23 28.95
CA LEU A 649 -25.59 -19.66 28.95
C LEU A 649 -25.39 -18.64 27.83
N ALA A 650 -26.25 -18.62 26.81
CA ALA A 650 -26.10 -17.77 25.64
C ALA A 650 -27.45 -17.14 25.25
N PRO A 651 -27.44 -15.97 24.58
CA PRO A 651 -28.67 -15.37 24.10
C PRO A 651 -29.36 -16.26 23.07
N ARG A 652 -30.69 -16.29 23.12
CA ARG A 652 -31.52 -17.07 22.19
C ARG A 652 -31.16 -16.72 20.75
N THR A 653 -30.92 -17.76 19.96
CA THR A 653 -30.45 -17.64 18.58
C THR A 653 -31.35 -18.44 17.67
N TYR A 654 -31.72 -17.84 16.54
CA TYR A 654 -32.65 -18.37 15.55
C TYR A 654 -32.00 -18.34 14.17
N PHE A 655 -32.49 -19.23 13.29
CA PHE A 655 -32.00 -19.38 11.92
C PHE A 655 -33.01 -18.92 10.87
N THR A 656 -34.22 -18.59 11.30
CA THR A 656 -35.29 -18.04 10.47
C THR A 656 -35.93 -16.86 11.21
N LYS A 657 -36.47 -15.90 10.46
CA LYS A 657 -37.20 -14.78 11.06
C LYS A 657 -38.53 -15.22 11.65
N GLU A 658 -39.16 -16.23 11.06
CA GLU A 658 -40.42 -16.80 11.52
C GLU A 658 -40.28 -17.38 12.94
N ASP A 659 -39.22 -18.15 13.20
CA ASP A 659 -38.96 -18.71 14.53
C ASP A 659 -38.60 -17.62 15.55
N ALA A 660 -37.84 -16.60 15.13
CA ALA A 660 -37.49 -15.47 15.99
C ALA A 660 -38.73 -14.65 16.39
N LEU A 661 -39.65 -14.39 15.44
CA LEU A 661 -40.86 -13.59 15.64
C LEU A 661 -41.99 -14.37 16.33
N ALA A 662 -42.06 -15.69 16.15
CA ALA A 662 -43.00 -16.56 16.86
C ALA A 662 -42.70 -16.63 18.37
N HIS A 663 -41.49 -16.24 18.75
CA HIS A 663 -41.05 -16.25 20.14
C HIS A 663 -41.73 -15.13 20.96
N LYS A 664 -42.62 -15.51 21.87
CA LYS A 664 -43.30 -14.59 22.80
C LYS A 664 -42.34 -14.11 23.90
N GLY A 665 -41.47 -13.16 23.56
CA GLY A 665 -40.64 -12.36 24.47
C GLY A 665 -41.01 -10.86 24.38
N ALA A 666 -40.60 -10.07 25.37
CA ALA A 666 -41.07 -8.71 25.61
C ALA A 666 -41.15 -7.80 24.34
N PRO A 667 -42.20 -6.97 24.19
CA PRO A 667 -42.50 -6.20 22.97
C PRO A 667 -41.45 -5.17 22.51
N ALA A 668 -40.34 -5.01 23.23
CA ALA A 668 -39.24 -4.08 22.95
C ALA A 668 -37.88 -4.79 22.67
N ALA A 669 -37.91 -6.04 22.18
CA ALA A 669 -36.68 -6.79 21.91
C ALA A 669 -35.87 -6.22 20.74
N LEU A 670 -34.59 -5.94 20.98
CA LEU A 670 -33.57 -5.75 19.94
C LEU A 670 -33.01 -7.11 19.50
N TRP A 671 -32.65 -7.19 18.22
CA TRP A 671 -32.13 -8.38 17.57
C TRP A 671 -30.83 -8.07 16.84
N PHE A 672 -29.85 -8.95 16.99
CA PHE A 672 -28.59 -8.90 16.28
C PHE A 672 -28.58 -9.89 15.12
N ILE A 673 -28.47 -9.39 13.89
CA ILE A 673 -28.27 -10.21 12.70
C ILE A 673 -26.77 -10.29 12.45
N LYS A 674 -26.22 -11.51 12.44
CA LYS A 674 -24.76 -11.77 12.38
C LYS A 674 -24.44 -12.80 11.32
N LYS A 675 -23.34 -12.65 10.59
CA LYS A 675 -22.79 -13.73 9.76
C LYS A 675 -22.33 -14.90 10.63
N ALA A 676 -22.64 -16.12 10.22
CA ALA A 676 -22.31 -17.35 10.93
C ALA A 676 -20.79 -17.54 11.12
N ALA A 677 -19.98 -17.12 10.15
CA ALA A 677 -18.51 -17.20 10.19
C ALA A 677 -17.82 -15.82 10.24
N GLY A 678 -18.53 -14.76 10.65
CA GLY A 678 -17.99 -13.39 10.73
C GLY A 678 -17.26 -13.09 12.04
N THR A 679 -16.31 -12.15 12.00
CA THR A 679 -15.50 -11.68 13.15
C THR A 679 -15.51 -10.15 13.28
N GLY A 680 -15.18 -9.64 14.48
CA GLY A 680 -14.96 -8.20 14.72
C GLY A 680 -16.16 -7.30 14.44
N GLY A 681 -17.38 -7.81 14.63
CA GLY A 681 -18.63 -7.07 14.37
C GLY A 681 -18.92 -6.72 12.90
N LYS A 682 -18.05 -7.08 11.96
CA LYS A 682 -18.19 -6.72 10.54
C LYS A 682 -19.46 -7.32 9.94
N GLY A 683 -20.33 -6.45 9.44
CA GLY A 683 -21.62 -6.84 8.85
C GLY A 683 -22.70 -7.20 9.88
N MET A 684 -22.46 -6.99 11.18
CA MET A 684 -23.49 -7.17 12.20
C MET A 684 -24.47 -6.00 12.20
N ARG A 685 -25.76 -6.29 12.31
CA ARG A 685 -26.85 -5.30 12.34
C ARG A 685 -27.65 -5.46 13.63
N CYS A 686 -27.95 -4.36 14.30
CA CYS A 686 -28.92 -4.32 15.39
C CYS A 686 -30.26 -3.80 14.84
N VAL A 687 -31.36 -4.52 15.08
CA VAL A 687 -32.69 -4.17 14.58
C VAL A 687 -33.74 -4.33 15.66
N THR A 688 -34.80 -3.53 15.60
CA THR A 688 -35.98 -3.70 16.46
C THR A 688 -36.83 -4.88 16.01
N ASN A 689 -37.75 -5.31 16.86
CA ASN A 689 -38.73 -6.35 16.49
C ASN A 689 -39.57 -5.97 15.24
N SER A 690 -39.94 -4.70 15.09
CA SER A 690 -40.68 -4.21 13.91
C SER A 690 -39.82 -4.22 12.65
N ALA A 691 -38.54 -3.84 12.74
CA ALA A 691 -37.61 -3.88 11.63
C ALA A 691 -37.26 -5.33 11.22
N LEU A 692 -37.24 -6.28 12.16
CA LEU A 692 -36.96 -7.69 11.88
C LEU A 692 -38.01 -8.32 10.94
N HIS A 693 -39.28 -7.92 11.02
CA HIS A 693 -40.34 -8.39 10.10
C HIS A 693 -39.97 -8.15 8.63
N ASN A 694 -39.32 -7.02 8.35
CA ASN A 694 -38.95 -6.58 7.00
C ASN A 694 -37.48 -6.86 6.65
N ALA A 695 -36.70 -7.42 7.57
CA ALA A 695 -35.28 -7.66 7.36
C ALA A 695 -35.05 -8.84 6.39
N ILE A 696 -34.08 -8.66 5.48
CA ILE A 696 -33.53 -9.76 4.68
C ILE A 696 -32.49 -10.50 5.53
N ILE A 697 -32.71 -11.80 5.67
CA ILE A 697 -31.83 -12.73 6.40
C ILE A 697 -31.23 -13.68 5.37
N ASN A 698 -29.91 -13.58 5.18
CA ASN A 698 -29.20 -14.46 4.27
C ASN A 698 -29.00 -15.85 4.89
N SER A 699 -28.79 -16.87 4.06
CA SER A 699 -28.64 -18.26 4.52
C SER A 699 -27.43 -18.49 5.45
N ASP A 700 -26.43 -17.61 5.34
CA ASP A 700 -25.22 -17.59 6.15
C ASP A 700 -25.33 -16.67 7.39
N GLU A 701 -26.51 -16.11 7.69
CA GLU A 701 -26.74 -15.27 8.87
C GLU A 701 -27.51 -16.03 9.98
N ILE A 702 -27.36 -15.54 11.21
CA ILE A 702 -28.14 -15.92 12.39
C ILE A 702 -28.83 -14.68 12.97
N ILE A 703 -29.93 -14.89 13.70
CA ILE A 703 -30.65 -13.85 14.43
C ILE A 703 -30.50 -14.15 15.91
N GLN A 704 -29.87 -13.27 16.68
CA GLN A 704 -29.62 -13.47 18.11
C GLN A 704 -30.31 -12.38 18.92
N ALA A 705 -31.02 -12.75 19.97
CA ALA A 705 -31.67 -11.79 20.88
C ALA A 705 -30.63 -10.92 21.60
N ALA A 706 -30.96 -9.65 21.85
CA ALA A 706 -30.14 -8.80 22.70
C ALA A 706 -30.13 -9.27 24.16
N VAL A 707 -28.98 -9.10 24.82
CA VAL A 707 -28.86 -9.28 26.27
C VAL A 707 -29.32 -7.99 26.94
N ASN A 708 -30.26 -8.12 27.87
CA ASN A 708 -30.80 -6.99 28.64
C ASN A 708 -30.05 -6.80 29.96
N ASP A 709 -30.30 -5.69 30.63
CA ASP A 709 -29.77 -5.42 31.98
C ASP A 709 -28.24 -5.52 32.05
N LEU A 710 -27.55 -4.94 31.07
CA LEU A 710 -26.10 -4.99 30.95
C LEU A 710 -25.41 -4.22 32.08
N MET A 711 -24.28 -4.75 32.54
CA MET A 711 -23.27 -3.95 33.21
C MET A 711 -22.68 -2.95 32.24
N LEU A 712 -22.44 -1.73 32.72
CA LEU A 712 -21.84 -0.64 31.96
C LEU A 712 -20.58 -0.17 32.67
N LEU A 713 -19.60 0.30 31.90
CA LEU A 713 -18.37 0.91 32.41
C LEU A 713 -18.37 2.37 31.95
N ASP A 714 -18.40 3.30 32.90
CA ASP A 714 -18.62 4.73 32.66
C ASP A 714 -19.88 5.03 31.82
N GLY A 715 -20.96 4.28 32.05
CA GLY A 715 -22.20 4.40 31.29
C GLY A 715 -22.11 3.89 29.83
N ARG A 716 -21.00 3.25 29.44
CA ARG A 716 -20.77 2.69 28.10
C ARG A 716 -20.86 1.18 28.13
N LYS A 717 -21.31 0.59 27.03
CA LYS A 717 -21.36 -0.87 26.86
C LYS A 717 -19.95 -1.41 26.73
N PHE A 718 -19.71 -2.60 27.28
CA PHE A 718 -18.45 -3.31 27.08
C PHE A 718 -18.66 -4.80 26.88
N THR A 719 -17.69 -5.44 26.23
CA THR A 719 -17.60 -6.90 26.10
C THR A 719 -16.34 -7.37 26.81
N THR A 720 -16.43 -8.46 27.56
CA THR A 720 -15.26 -9.05 28.24
C THR A 720 -14.75 -10.24 27.44
N ARG A 721 -13.45 -10.26 27.14
CA ARG A 721 -12.72 -11.39 26.57
C ARG A 721 -12.04 -12.18 27.67
N LEU A 722 -12.33 -13.48 27.72
CA LEU A 722 -11.61 -14.47 28.53
C LEU A 722 -10.75 -15.37 27.64
N TYR A 723 -9.71 -16.00 28.20
CA TYR A 723 -8.88 -16.97 27.51
C TYR A 723 -8.97 -18.35 28.15
N VAL A 724 -9.23 -19.37 27.33
CA VAL A 724 -9.34 -20.77 27.75
C VAL A 724 -8.33 -21.62 26.98
N LEU A 725 -7.50 -22.38 27.71
CA LEU A 725 -6.59 -23.38 27.16
C LEU A 725 -7.21 -24.77 27.27
N LEU A 726 -7.26 -25.49 26.16
CA LEU A 726 -7.57 -26.93 26.10
C LEU A 726 -6.26 -27.67 25.84
N TRP A 727 -5.83 -28.52 26.77
CA TRP A 727 -4.60 -29.30 26.64
C TRP A 727 -4.64 -30.56 27.50
N ASP A 728 -4.17 -31.68 26.96
CA ASP A 728 -4.12 -32.99 27.64
C ASP A 728 -5.46 -33.39 28.29
N HIS A 729 -6.56 -33.25 27.53
CA HIS A 729 -7.93 -33.53 27.96
C HIS A 729 -8.41 -32.70 29.16
N LYS A 730 -7.78 -31.56 29.41
CA LYS A 730 -8.12 -30.64 30.49
C LYS A 730 -8.43 -29.25 29.95
N ILE A 731 -9.29 -28.55 30.70
CA ILE A 731 -9.70 -27.19 30.42
C ILE A 731 -9.10 -26.28 31.49
N TYR A 732 -8.47 -25.20 31.06
CA TYR A 732 -7.88 -24.19 31.92
C TYR A 732 -8.42 -22.81 31.57
N LEU A 733 -8.89 -22.06 32.56
CA LEU A 733 -9.31 -20.66 32.42
C LEU A 733 -8.20 -19.74 32.93
N PHE A 734 -7.73 -18.83 32.08
CA PHE A 734 -6.81 -17.79 32.52
C PHE A 734 -7.53 -16.79 33.43
N LYS A 735 -6.89 -16.38 34.54
CA LYS A 735 -7.46 -15.41 35.50
C LYS A 735 -7.65 -14.02 34.90
N GLY A 736 -6.74 -13.63 34.02
CA GLY A 736 -6.85 -12.35 33.32
C GLY A 736 -7.85 -12.39 32.17
N GLY A 737 -7.92 -11.28 31.46
CA GLY A 737 -8.83 -11.04 30.36
C GLY A 737 -8.83 -9.55 30.07
N PHE A 738 -9.69 -9.09 29.18
CA PHE A 738 -9.83 -7.65 28.97
C PHE A 738 -11.26 -7.26 28.63
N ASN A 739 -11.60 -6.03 28.95
CA ASN A 739 -12.84 -5.37 28.58
C ASN A 739 -12.60 -4.51 27.34
N VAL A 740 -13.47 -4.63 26.34
CA VAL A 740 -13.55 -3.73 25.18
C VAL A 740 -14.72 -2.79 25.41
N ILE A 741 -14.43 -1.52 25.66
CA ILE A 741 -15.40 -0.50 26.10
C ILE A 741 -15.75 0.39 24.91
N HIS A 742 -17.03 0.47 24.57
CA HIS A 742 -17.50 1.21 23.39
C HIS A 742 -17.26 2.72 23.52
N GLY A 743 -17.26 3.44 22.40
CA GLY A 743 -16.92 4.86 22.39
C GLY A 743 -18.04 5.83 22.72
N VAL A 744 -19.28 5.35 22.83
CA VAL A 744 -20.45 6.19 23.13
C VAL A 744 -21.27 5.63 24.29
N PRO A 745 -22.02 6.48 25.03
CA PRO A 745 -22.91 6.04 26.10
C PRO A 745 -23.94 5.01 25.62
N TYR A 746 -24.24 4.03 26.46
CA TYR A 746 -25.18 2.96 26.14
C TYR A 746 -26.63 3.43 26.19
N GLN A 747 -27.43 3.01 25.21
CA GLN A 747 -28.87 3.22 25.15
C GLN A 747 -29.55 1.90 24.79
N ALA A 748 -30.42 1.41 25.68
CA ALA A 748 -30.97 0.06 25.60
C ALA A 748 -31.90 -0.17 24.39
N ASP A 749 -32.55 0.88 23.89
CA ASP A 749 -33.48 0.89 22.77
C ASP A 749 -32.84 1.32 21.44
N SER A 750 -31.57 1.72 21.46
CA SER A 750 -30.85 2.16 20.26
C SER A 750 -30.41 1.00 19.38
N THR A 751 -30.61 1.14 18.08
CA THR A 751 -30.06 0.25 17.04
C THR A 751 -28.72 0.73 16.48
N ASP A 752 -28.17 1.83 17.01
CA ASP A 752 -26.92 2.41 16.52
C ASP A 752 -25.74 1.44 16.72
N TYR A 753 -24.90 1.33 15.69
CA TYR A 753 -23.75 0.44 15.69
C TYR A 753 -22.72 0.82 16.78
N ALA A 754 -22.43 2.12 16.95
CA ALA A 754 -21.50 2.60 17.97
C ALA A 754 -22.03 2.35 19.39
N VAL A 755 -23.35 2.37 19.58
CA VAL A 755 -23.97 2.05 20.87
C VAL A 755 -23.90 0.55 21.16
N GLN A 756 -24.31 -0.28 20.19
CA GLN A 756 -24.58 -1.70 20.44
C GLN A 756 -23.44 -2.66 20.10
N ILE A 757 -22.49 -2.26 19.25
CA ILE A 757 -21.55 -3.19 18.60
C ILE A 757 -20.10 -2.72 18.67
N ASP A 758 -19.84 -1.41 18.64
CA ASP A 758 -18.55 -0.77 18.37
C ASP A 758 -17.25 -1.59 18.58
N HIS A 759 -16.61 -1.93 17.46
CA HIS A 759 -15.28 -2.56 17.42
C HIS A 759 -14.29 -1.73 16.58
N ARG A 760 -14.54 -0.42 16.39
CA ARG A 760 -13.75 0.40 15.48
C ARG A 760 -12.39 0.71 16.09
N GLY A 761 -11.34 0.16 15.48
CA GLY A 761 -9.96 0.59 15.69
C GLY A 761 -9.43 0.44 17.11
N TYR A 762 -9.98 -0.44 17.94
CA TYR A 762 -9.62 -0.59 19.36
C TYR A 762 -8.13 -0.88 19.62
N ASP A 763 -7.37 -1.22 18.58
CA ASP A 763 -5.92 -1.41 18.57
C ASP A 763 -5.11 -0.13 18.32
N LYS A 764 -5.77 1.02 18.12
CA LYS A 764 -5.17 2.33 17.85
C LYS A 764 -5.36 3.31 19.00
N ASP A 765 -4.41 4.23 19.17
CA ASP A 765 -4.41 5.22 20.26
C ASP A 765 -5.51 6.28 20.14
N ASP A 766 -5.97 6.58 18.92
CA ASP A 766 -7.03 7.56 18.62
C ASP A 766 -8.44 6.95 18.59
N SER A 767 -8.55 5.66 18.95
CA SER A 767 -9.79 4.91 18.91
C SER A 767 -10.83 5.47 19.89
N PRO A 768 -12.10 5.59 19.48
CA PRO A 768 -13.18 5.87 20.41
C PRO A 768 -13.43 4.67 21.35
N VAL A 769 -13.09 3.45 20.92
CA VAL A 769 -13.18 2.23 21.73
C VAL A 769 -11.90 2.09 22.55
N THR A 770 -12.05 1.92 23.86
CA THR A 770 -10.93 1.77 24.80
C THR A 770 -10.86 0.36 25.36
N MET A 771 -9.69 -0.06 25.83
CA MET A 771 -9.50 -1.37 26.44
C MET A 771 -9.00 -1.24 27.88
N GLN A 772 -9.38 -2.21 28.72
CA GLN A 772 -8.89 -2.30 30.10
C GLN A 772 -8.67 -3.78 30.45
N SER A 773 -7.66 -4.10 31.26
CA SER A 773 -7.54 -5.44 31.85
C SER A 773 -8.80 -5.78 32.65
N PHE A 774 -9.28 -7.02 32.54
CA PHE A 774 -10.44 -7.48 33.31
C PHE A 774 -10.14 -7.55 34.81
N THR A 775 -8.87 -7.77 35.20
CA THR A 775 -8.46 -7.76 36.62
C THR A 775 -8.57 -6.38 37.25
N ASP A 776 -8.54 -5.33 36.44
CA ASP A 776 -8.62 -3.94 36.89
C ASP A 776 -10.07 -3.43 36.92
N TYR A 777 -11.01 -4.26 36.49
CA TYR A 777 -12.42 -3.96 36.59
C TYR A 777 -12.85 -3.98 38.05
N GLU A 778 -13.50 -2.92 38.51
CA GLU A 778 -13.89 -2.74 39.92
C GLU A 778 -14.73 -3.90 40.49
N GLN A 779 -15.49 -4.61 39.63
CA GLN A 779 -16.33 -5.74 40.01
C GLN A 779 -15.73 -7.10 39.61
N TYR A 780 -14.41 -7.17 39.36
CA TYR A 780 -13.71 -8.40 39.00
C TYR A 780 -14.02 -9.54 39.99
N ASP A 781 -13.86 -9.31 41.30
CA ASP A 781 -14.08 -10.33 42.33
C ASP A 781 -15.54 -10.83 42.37
N ARG A 782 -16.48 -10.00 41.95
CA ARG A 782 -17.90 -10.35 41.82
C ARG A 782 -18.13 -11.27 40.62
N PHE A 783 -17.54 -10.98 39.47
CA PHE A 783 -17.87 -11.64 38.21
C PHE A 783 -16.93 -12.80 37.83
N PHE A 784 -15.69 -12.79 38.30
CA PHE A 784 -14.74 -13.86 37.97
C PHE A 784 -15.21 -15.26 38.42
N PRO A 785 -15.80 -15.45 39.63
CA PRO A 785 -16.40 -16.74 40.00
C PRO A 785 -17.53 -17.18 39.05
N ALA A 786 -18.35 -16.24 38.58
CA ALA A 786 -19.40 -16.51 37.60
C ALA A 786 -18.82 -16.90 36.22
N CYS A 787 -17.68 -16.32 35.84
CA CYS A 787 -16.93 -16.72 34.64
C CYS A 787 -16.40 -18.16 34.77
N VAL A 788 -15.84 -18.52 35.92
CA VAL A 788 -15.41 -19.91 36.21
C VAL A 788 -16.60 -20.87 36.08
N GLN A 789 -17.76 -20.51 36.65
CA GLN A 789 -18.96 -21.33 36.56
C GLN A 789 -19.49 -21.43 35.12
N LEU A 790 -19.44 -20.35 34.34
CA LEU A 790 -19.79 -20.37 32.91
C LEU A 790 -18.95 -21.39 32.15
N ILE A 791 -17.62 -21.41 32.34
CA ILE A 791 -16.75 -22.36 31.64
C ILE A 791 -17.00 -23.81 32.11
N ARG A 792 -17.30 -24.03 33.40
CA ARG A 792 -17.75 -25.34 33.92
C ARG A 792 -19.03 -25.80 33.22
N ASP A 793 -20.01 -24.93 33.13
CA ASP A 793 -21.30 -25.22 32.50
C ASP A 793 -21.17 -25.42 30.98
N LEU A 794 -20.17 -24.78 30.35
CA LEU A 794 -19.86 -24.92 28.92
C LEU A 794 -19.07 -26.19 28.59
N ASN A 795 -18.54 -26.90 29.59
CA ASN A 795 -17.75 -28.11 29.40
C ASN A 795 -18.38 -29.15 28.44
N PRO A 796 -19.70 -29.43 28.46
CA PRO A 796 -20.32 -30.35 27.50
C PRO A 796 -20.22 -29.90 26.03
N ALA A 797 -20.16 -28.60 25.77
CA ALA A 797 -19.94 -28.05 24.42
C ALA A 797 -18.45 -28.06 24.04
N LEU A 798 -17.55 -27.91 25.01
CA LEU A 798 -16.10 -27.98 24.78
C LEU A 798 -15.57 -29.42 24.71
N HIS A 799 -16.39 -30.42 25.04
CA HIS A 799 -15.99 -31.82 25.19
C HIS A 799 -15.20 -32.38 24.00
N ASP A 800 -15.71 -32.21 22.78
CA ASP A 800 -15.06 -32.76 21.58
C ASP A 800 -13.70 -32.10 21.31
N ALA A 801 -13.61 -30.78 21.49
CA ALA A 801 -12.36 -30.04 21.39
C ALA A 801 -11.38 -30.41 22.52
N CYS A 802 -11.88 -30.62 23.74
CA CYS A 802 -11.06 -31.03 24.87
C CYS A 802 -10.51 -32.46 24.65
N ASN A 803 -11.34 -33.38 24.18
CA ASN A 803 -10.95 -34.75 23.84
C ASN A 803 -9.93 -34.81 22.69
N ALA A 804 -10.02 -33.88 21.73
CA ALA A 804 -9.05 -33.77 20.65
C ALA A 804 -7.71 -33.18 21.10
N SER A 805 -7.65 -32.53 22.27
CA SER A 805 -6.40 -32.06 22.87
C SER A 805 -5.63 -33.23 23.50
N THR A 806 -4.33 -33.24 23.35
CA THR A 806 -3.44 -34.28 23.89
C THR A 806 -2.23 -33.61 24.55
N LYS A 807 -1.25 -34.39 25.00
CA LYS A 807 0.04 -33.82 25.40
C LYS A 807 0.69 -33.02 24.27
N ASP A 808 0.44 -33.36 23.01
CA ASP A 808 1.11 -32.77 21.85
C ASP A 808 0.18 -31.87 21.01
N THR A 809 -1.08 -31.72 21.40
CA THR A 809 -2.06 -30.88 20.69
C THR A 809 -2.90 -30.05 21.65
N TYR A 810 -3.15 -28.79 21.31
CA TYR A 810 -3.87 -27.85 22.17
C TYR A 810 -4.79 -26.91 21.39
N ALA A 811 -5.69 -26.23 22.10
CA ALA A 811 -6.40 -25.08 21.56
C ALA A 811 -6.37 -23.93 22.57
N LEU A 812 -6.23 -22.71 22.05
CA LEU A 812 -6.32 -21.49 22.83
C LEU A 812 -7.52 -20.68 22.35
N LEU A 813 -8.58 -20.68 23.13
CA LEU A 813 -9.86 -20.09 22.79
C LEU A 813 -10.00 -18.70 23.43
N GLY A 814 -10.56 -17.75 22.68
CA GLY A 814 -11.06 -16.49 23.21
C GLY A 814 -12.57 -16.59 23.43
N ILE A 815 -13.06 -16.36 24.65
CA ILE A 815 -14.49 -16.43 24.98
C ILE A 815 -15.00 -15.01 25.23
N ASP A 816 -15.94 -14.55 24.42
CA ASP A 816 -16.54 -13.23 24.58
C ASP A 816 -17.86 -13.32 25.33
N ILE A 817 -17.95 -12.54 26.40
CA ILE A 817 -19.09 -12.55 27.32
C ILE A 817 -19.63 -11.13 27.56
N LEU A 818 -20.90 -11.09 27.96
CA LEU A 818 -21.56 -9.91 28.49
C LEU A 818 -21.92 -10.14 29.96
N LEU A 819 -21.73 -9.12 30.77
CA LEU A 819 -22.04 -9.13 32.21
C LEU A 819 -23.38 -8.42 32.43
N GLN A 820 -24.21 -8.91 33.35
CA GLN A 820 -25.52 -8.34 33.68
C GLN A 820 -25.58 -7.82 35.13
N GLN A 821 -26.46 -6.86 35.42
CA GLN A 821 -26.56 -6.24 36.75
C GLN A 821 -26.97 -7.22 37.84
N ASN A 822 -27.74 -8.26 37.49
CA ASN A 822 -28.09 -9.35 38.40
C ASN A 822 -26.93 -10.33 38.70
N GLY A 823 -25.73 -10.12 38.14
CA GLY A 823 -24.56 -10.99 38.32
C GLY A 823 -24.44 -12.13 37.31
N CYS A 824 -25.38 -12.26 36.37
CA CYS A 824 -25.30 -13.27 35.31
C CYS A 824 -24.24 -12.92 34.26
N VAL A 825 -23.70 -13.96 33.64
CA VAL A 825 -22.74 -13.88 32.52
C VAL A 825 -23.35 -14.60 31.32
N GLN A 826 -23.31 -13.96 30.15
CA GLN A 826 -23.86 -14.49 28.91
C GLN A 826 -22.76 -14.64 27.85
N LEU A 827 -22.60 -15.86 27.32
CA LEU A 827 -21.73 -16.17 26.19
C LEU A 827 -22.25 -15.52 24.90
N THR A 828 -21.39 -14.81 24.19
CA THR A 828 -21.75 -14.20 22.89
C THR A 828 -21.07 -14.88 21.72
N GLU A 829 -19.79 -15.23 21.85
CA GLU A 829 -19.03 -15.97 20.84
C GLU A 829 -17.81 -16.69 21.42
N ILE A 830 -17.34 -17.71 20.70
CA ILE A 830 -16.07 -18.39 20.94
C ILE A 830 -15.17 -18.17 19.73
N ASN A 831 -13.98 -17.63 19.96
CA ASN A 831 -12.96 -17.42 18.95
C ASN A 831 -11.91 -18.54 19.07
N SER A 832 -11.90 -19.49 18.14
CA SER A 832 -10.95 -20.62 18.16
C SER A 832 -9.51 -20.24 17.83
N PHE A 833 -9.31 -19.07 17.22
CA PHE A 833 -8.02 -18.47 16.92
C PHE A 833 -8.08 -16.98 17.26
N PRO A 834 -8.03 -16.59 18.55
CA PRO A 834 -8.07 -15.19 18.94
C PRO A 834 -6.90 -14.42 18.29
N ASN A 835 -7.14 -13.17 17.89
CA ASN A 835 -6.07 -12.27 17.45
C ASN A 835 -5.44 -11.58 18.66
N PHE A 836 -4.22 -11.04 18.48
CA PHE A 836 -3.46 -10.36 19.54
C PHE A 836 -3.05 -8.94 19.12
N ARG A 837 -3.83 -8.33 18.23
CA ARG A 837 -3.64 -6.92 17.83
C ARG A 837 -4.43 -6.05 18.82
N HIS A 838 -3.77 -5.67 19.90
CA HIS A 838 -4.34 -4.90 21.01
C HIS A 838 -3.35 -3.82 21.44
N THR A 839 -3.76 -2.91 22.33
CA THR A 839 -2.89 -1.85 22.87
C THR A 839 -1.68 -2.41 23.61
N ALA A 840 -0.66 -1.58 23.81
CA ALA A 840 0.58 -1.97 24.49
C ALA A 840 0.32 -2.49 25.91
N GLU A 841 -0.61 -1.87 26.63
CA GLU A 841 -1.03 -2.24 27.98
C GLU A 841 -1.66 -3.63 28.00
N ILE A 842 -2.67 -3.89 27.15
CA ILE A 842 -3.32 -5.21 27.07
C ILE A 842 -2.32 -6.29 26.65
N ASN A 843 -1.34 -5.97 25.81
CA ASN A 843 -0.29 -6.90 25.47
C ASN A 843 0.60 -7.24 26.67
N ALA A 844 1.01 -6.23 27.44
CA ALA A 844 1.86 -6.40 28.61
C ALA A 844 1.15 -7.11 29.77
N ASP A 845 -0.09 -6.74 30.06
CA ASP A 845 -0.80 -7.15 31.26
C ASP A 845 -1.62 -8.43 31.07
N VAL A 846 -2.02 -8.74 29.82
CA VAL A 846 -2.92 -9.87 29.53
C VAL A 846 -2.31 -10.85 28.56
N ASN A 847 -1.97 -10.43 27.33
CA ASN A 847 -1.63 -11.38 26.27
C ASN A 847 -0.29 -12.10 26.53
N LEU A 848 0.77 -11.37 26.90
CA LEU A 848 2.06 -11.99 27.21
C LEU A 848 1.97 -12.91 28.44
N PRO A 849 1.39 -12.50 29.59
CA PRO A 849 1.24 -13.38 30.75
C PRO A 849 0.36 -14.61 30.48
N MET A 850 -0.69 -14.48 29.67
CA MET A 850 -1.55 -15.59 29.29
C MET A 850 -0.80 -16.62 28.44
N LEU A 851 -0.07 -16.18 27.41
CA LEU A 851 0.72 -17.06 26.56
C LEU A 851 1.84 -17.75 27.35
N GLU A 852 2.49 -17.01 28.25
CA GLU A 852 3.51 -17.56 29.15
C GLU A 852 2.93 -18.65 30.04
N ALA A 853 1.79 -18.39 30.66
CA ALA A 853 1.10 -19.36 31.51
C ALA A 853 0.68 -20.61 30.73
N ALA A 854 0.17 -20.45 29.51
CA ALA A 854 -0.24 -21.56 28.65
C ALA A 854 0.98 -22.44 28.27
N LEU A 855 2.07 -21.82 27.82
CA LEU A 855 3.30 -22.54 27.47
C LEU A 855 3.90 -23.25 28.68
N LYS A 856 3.98 -22.60 29.84
CA LYS A 856 4.46 -23.21 31.09
C LYS A 856 3.64 -24.44 31.48
N ILE A 857 2.31 -24.39 31.36
CA ILE A 857 1.44 -25.55 31.62
C ILE A 857 1.73 -26.71 30.66
N MET A 858 1.84 -26.44 29.35
CA MET A 858 2.08 -27.49 28.34
C MET A 858 3.45 -28.17 28.48
N LEU A 859 4.35 -27.53 29.22
CA LEU A 859 5.68 -28.04 29.60
C LEU A 859 5.70 -28.72 30.97
N GLY A 860 4.54 -28.88 31.61
CA GLY A 860 4.40 -29.55 32.90
C GLY A 860 4.74 -28.68 34.11
N GLN A 861 4.81 -27.35 33.96
CA GLN A 861 4.97 -26.44 35.08
C GLN A 861 3.61 -26.05 35.67
N SER A 862 3.55 -25.90 36.99
CA SER A 862 2.35 -25.40 37.67
C SER A 862 2.26 -23.87 37.55
N VAL A 863 1.07 -23.35 37.22
CA VAL A 863 0.85 -21.92 37.03
C VAL A 863 -0.45 -21.47 37.70
N ASN A 864 -0.35 -20.62 38.72
CA ASN A 864 -1.48 -20.15 39.54
C ASN A 864 -2.46 -19.22 38.79
N SER A 865 -2.05 -18.65 37.67
CA SER A 865 -2.89 -17.77 36.83
C SER A 865 -3.79 -18.54 35.86
N MET A 866 -3.66 -19.87 35.78
CA MET A 866 -4.48 -20.74 34.96
C MET A 866 -5.27 -21.69 35.87
N ILE A 867 -6.58 -21.47 35.96
CA ILE A 867 -7.48 -22.24 36.83
C ILE A 867 -7.91 -23.51 36.11
N PRO A 868 -7.61 -24.71 36.63
CA PRO A 868 -8.14 -25.94 36.08
C PRO A 868 -9.66 -26.01 36.30
N ILE A 869 -10.37 -26.32 35.23
CA ILE A 869 -11.81 -26.57 35.23
C ILE A 869 -11.98 -28.09 35.25
N THR A 870 -12.12 -28.66 36.44
CA THR A 870 -12.37 -30.10 36.60
C THR A 870 -13.78 -30.45 36.12
N SER A 871 -13.94 -31.61 35.46
CA SER A 871 -15.27 -32.16 35.18
C SER A 871 -16.00 -32.49 36.49
N LEU A 872 -17.32 -32.41 36.48
CA LEU A 872 -18.19 -32.81 37.60
C LEU A 872 -18.30 -34.34 37.78
N ASP A 873 -17.47 -35.14 37.12
CA ASP A 873 -17.55 -36.61 37.15
C ASP A 873 -16.30 -37.22 37.80
N GLN A 874 -16.00 -36.86 39.05
CA GLN A 874 -15.22 -37.68 40.00
C GLN A 874 -15.58 -37.25 41.43
N ASP A 875 -16.79 -37.58 41.88
CA ASP A 875 -17.13 -37.85 43.29
C ASP A 875 -18.30 -38.85 43.33
#